data_AF-A0A928P4J5-F1
#
_entry.id   AF-A0A928P4J5-F1
#
_cell.length_a   1.000
_cell.length_b   1.000
_cell.length_c   1.000
_cell.angle_alpha   90.00
_cell.angle_beta   90.00
_cell.angle_gamma   90.00
#
_symmetry.space_group_name_H-M   'P 1'
#
loop_
_entity.id
_entity.type
_entity.pdbx_description
1 polymer ?
#
loop_
_entity_poly.entity_id
_entity_poly.type
_entity_poly.pdbx_seq_one_letter_code
_entity_poly.pdbx_strand_id
1 'polypeptide(L)'
;MTLDFELLYDIYTQDFISLVQSEEFYTEFMNKAMSGNSEVSYMHRFIDKQIDLTWIEAIEEAIIPLDNIIRNPRRFIVQEEEIVNIELARKISPESIRHLAQHTNMIAKVEEDTVTPNRILNIFKEESFETYENRFIYTLLINLQYFISKRLKAIEDCVDGNNVTSILFKDNFSIGKENVKCSFEMTIDSPGFKMDGDLLDVDPEKLSKFQRIERIKKILYDFQNSPLIKALNGTTLVRPPIMRTNVLQKNPDFKKAKALWDFIETYRESGFNVEVTETNEIPSDKYLSDLYSTMILNYSLLKHHIGSEGEYEPQKRRKIITPKIIERTFLDVLDDLSFDIDVIQRIFNEQVAKSTKKRQKQEKEILAVIDRALKTEKKRRDDIENARLAVLEQEKAERQRIRAERKAQLEAEKLAKEQERLEKQRIREEEKKRLEEEKIRKAQEKQALKEALEKQKELEKKQKERERLKRQKEKQALLEKERQRKAKEQQRLKEKKAKELALQKEAEQKRKEKEKLKLKKEKQAKELALQKEAERKRKEKERLKLQKEKEALAEKERKAKEQQRLKEKQAKELALQKEAERKRKEKERLKLQKEKEAFAEKEKLRKAKERERLKEKKAKEAALLKEKEAKIKAREKAKIEALRQKNKTNKN
;
A
#
# COMPACT_ATOMS: atom_id res chain seq x y z
N MET A 1 -1.25 -40.27 -5.73
CA MET A 1 -1.34 -41.48 -6.58
C MET A 1 -0.49 -41.24 -7.80
N THR A 2 0.77 -41.68 -7.76
CA THR A 2 1.61 -41.76 -8.96
C THR A 2 1.12 -42.98 -9.73
N LEU A 3 0.24 -42.77 -10.71
CA LEU A 3 -0.09 -43.83 -11.66
C LEU A 3 1.22 -44.18 -12.39
N ASP A 4 1.65 -45.42 -12.27
CA ASP A 4 2.78 -45.93 -13.04
C ASP A 4 2.30 -46.17 -14.48
N PHE A 5 2.53 -45.17 -15.34
CA PHE A 5 2.07 -45.20 -16.73
C PHE A 5 2.77 -46.28 -17.54
N GLU A 6 3.95 -46.73 -17.13
CA GLU A 6 4.72 -47.79 -17.80
C GLU A 6 4.00 -49.13 -17.62
N LEU A 7 3.66 -49.48 -16.38
CA LEU A 7 2.90 -50.70 -16.08
C LEU A 7 1.51 -50.73 -16.76
N LEU A 8 0.82 -49.59 -16.80
CA LEU A 8 -0.50 -49.49 -17.42
C LEU A 8 -0.44 -49.62 -18.95
N TYR A 9 0.59 -49.05 -19.58
CA TYR A 9 0.84 -49.18 -21.01
C TYR A 9 1.21 -50.62 -21.39
N ASP A 10 2.03 -51.30 -20.58
CA ASP A 10 2.40 -52.70 -20.82
C ASP A 10 1.19 -53.65 -20.74
N ILE A 11 0.31 -53.46 -19.75
CA ILE A 11 -0.93 -54.25 -19.63
C ILE A 11 -1.85 -53.99 -20.83
N TYR A 12 -2.06 -52.72 -21.19
CA TYR A 12 -2.93 -52.35 -22.31
C TYR A 12 -2.44 -52.90 -23.65
N THR A 13 -1.14 -52.80 -23.92
CA THR A 13 -0.56 -53.31 -25.17
C THR A 13 -0.64 -54.83 -25.24
N GLN A 14 -0.35 -55.54 -24.14
CA GLN A 14 -0.47 -57.01 -24.10
C GLN A 14 -1.91 -57.48 -24.35
N ASP A 15 -2.88 -56.89 -23.65
CA ASP A 15 -4.29 -57.26 -23.80
C ASP A 15 -4.81 -56.95 -25.21
N PHE A 16 -4.50 -55.76 -25.74
CA PHE A 16 -4.92 -55.35 -27.08
C PHE A 16 -4.32 -56.24 -28.18
N ILE A 17 -3.01 -56.49 -28.11
CA ILE A 17 -2.31 -57.32 -29.09
C ILE A 17 -2.89 -58.74 -29.06
N SER A 18 -3.18 -59.30 -27.88
CA SER A 18 -3.78 -60.63 -27.74
C SER A 18 -5.18 -60.75 -28.35
N LEU A 19 -5.98 -59.67 -28.30
CA LEU A 19 -7.35 -59.64 -28.79
C LEU A 19 -7.45 -59.44 -30.30
N VAL A 20 -6.44 -58.84 -30.91
CA VAL A 20 -6.52 -58.33 -32.28
C VAL A 20 -5.60 -59.08 -33.25
N GLN A 21 -4.52 -59.70 -32.79
CA GLN A 21 -3.61 -60.49 -33.63
C GLN A 21 -4.24 -61.70 -34.33
N SER A 22 -5.37 -62.22 -33.82
CA SER A 22 -6.06 -63.38 -34.39
C SER A 22 -6.91 -63.07 -35.63
N GLU A 23 -7.13 -61.80 -35.95
CA GLU A 23 -7.99 -61.37 -37.05
C GLU A 23 -7.17 -61.05 -38.30
N GLU A 24 -7.45 -61.74 -39.42
CA GLU A 24 -6.81 -61.44 -40.73
C GLU A 24 -6.97 -59.95 -41.11
N PHE A 25 -8.10 -59.36 -40.71
CA PHE A 25 -8.41 -57.95 -40.91
C PHE A 25 -7.36 -57.00 -40.30
N TYR A 26 -6.82 -57.31 -39.11
CA TYR A 26 -5.80 -56.49 -38.46
C TYR A 26 -4.53 -56.42 -39.29
N THR A 27 -4.08 -57.58 -39.78
CA THR A 27 -2.85 -57.68 -40.58
C THR A 27 -3.00 -56.96 -41.92
N GLU A 28 -4.17 -57.06 -42.56
CA GLU A 28 -4.45 -56.35 -43.82
C GLU A 28 -4.51 -54.83 -43.61
N PHE A 29 -5.14 -54.37 -42.51
CA PHE A 29 -5.21 -52.96 -42.16
C PHE A 29 -3.82 -52.40 -41.84
N MET A 30 -3.04 -53.07 -41.00
CA MET A 30 -1.68 -52.64 -40.65
C MET A 30 -0.81 -52.52 -41.90
N ASN A 31 -0.85 -53.49 -42.81
CA ASN A 31 -0.09 -53.43 -44.06
C ASN A 31 -0.51 -52.26 -44.96
N LYS A 32 -1.81 -51.94 -45.01
CA LYS A 32 -2.35 -50.81 -45.81
C LYS A 32 -2.11 -49.45 -45.15
N ALA A 33 -2.13 -49.37 -43.82
CA ALA A 33 -1.87 -48.15 -43.08
C ALA A 33 -0.36 -47.82 -43.06
N MET A 34 0.51 -48.83 -42.94
CA MET A 34 1.96 -48.65 -43.05
C MET A 34 2.42 -48.31 -44.47
N SER A 35 1.64 -48.67 -45.50
CA SER A 35 1.90 -48.27 -46.91
C SER A 35 1.20 -46.96 -47.31
N GLY A 36 0.41 -46.37 -46.41
CA GLY A 36 -0.21 -45.06 -46.59
C GLY A 36 0.79 -43.92 -46.58
N ASN A 37 0.38 -42.75 -47.08
CA ASN A 37 1.19 -41.53 -46.96
C ASN A 37 1.03 -40.97 -45.54
N SER A 38 1.80 -41.51 -44.60
CA SER A 38 1.83 -41.05 -43.21
C SER A 38 2.71 -39.81 -43.05
N GLU A 39 2.13 -38.74 -42.50
CA GLU A 39 2.84 -37.54 -42.05
C GLU A 39 2.84 -37.57 -40.53
N VAL A 40 4.01 -37.84 -39.95
CA VAL A 40 4.20 -37.89 -38.50
C VAL A 40 5.15 -36.81 -38.06
N SER A 41 4.67 -35.92 -37.19
CA SER A 41 5.47 -34.88 -36.56
C SER A 41 5.38 -35.06 -35.05
N TYR A 42 6.52 -35.39 -34.44
CA TYR A 42 6.66 -35.50 -33.00
C TYR A 42 7.60 -34.38 -32.54
N MET A 43 7.01 -33.37 -31.92
CA MET A 43 7.74 -32.21 -31.43
C MET A 43 7.81 -32.23 -29.92
N HIS A 44 9.04 -32.14 -29.42
CA HIS A 44 9.33 -31.85 -28.04
C HIS A 44 9.95 -30.46 -27.93
N ARG A 45 9.28 -29.57 -27.22
CA ARG A 45 9.87 -28.32 -26.78
C ARG A 45 10.24 -28.46 -25.30
N PHE A 46 11.53 -28.67 -25.05
CA PHE A 46 12.09 -28.58 -23.70
C PHE A 46 12.66 -27.19 -23.49
N ILE A 47 12.19 -26.52 -22.44
CA ILE A 47 12.72 -25.23 -22.03
C ILE A 47 13.63 -25.46 -20.82
N ASP A 48 14.93 -25.60 -21.06
CA ASP A 48 15.91 -25.66 -19.97
C ASP A 48 16.29 -24.24 -19.56
N LYS A 49 16.20 -23.96 -18.26
CA LYS A 49 16.40 -22.61 -17.70
C LYS A 49 17.59 -22.62 -16.79
N GLN A 50 18.71 -22.16 -17.31
CA GLN A 50 19.88 -21.90 -16.51
C GLN A 50 19.72 -20.54 -15.82
N ILE A 51 19.21 -20.56 -14.59
CA ILE A 51 19.27 -19.39 -13.70
C ILE A 51 20.71 -19.15 -13.32
N ASP A 52 21.16 -17.90 -13.50
CA ASP A 52 22.46 -17.43 -13.07
C ASP A 52 22.52 -17.42 -11.53
N LEU A 53 23.53 -18.08 -10.98
CA LEU A 53 23.74 -18.22 -9.54
C LEU A 53 24.45 -17.00 -8.94
N THR A 54 25.13 -16.19 -9.77
CA THR A 54 26.03 -15.13 -9.29
C THR A 54 25.32 -14.09 -8.44
N TRP A 55 24.09 -13.69 -8.82
CA TRP A 55 23.32 -12.71 -8.07
C TRP A 55 22.68 -13.28 -6.80
N ILE A 56 22.42 -14.59 -6.77
CA ILE A 56 21.88 -15.28 -5.59
C ILE A 56 22.98 -15.38 -4.53
N GLU A 57 24.16 -15.85 -4.93
CA GLU A 57 25.34 -15.97 -4.06
C GLU A 57 25.76 -14.62 -3.47
N ALA A 58 25.81 -13.57 -4.29
CA ALA A 58 26.13 -12.22 -3.84
C ALA A 58 25.13 -11.68 -2.78
N ILE A 59 23.85 -12.07 -2.87
CA ILE A 59 22.84 -11.70 -1.87
C ILE A 59 23.01 -12.54 -0.61
N GLU A 60 23.21 -13.85 -0.72
CA GLU A 60 23.38 -14.75 0.43
C GLU A 60 24.58 -14.34 1.31
N GLU A 61 25.70 -13.98 0.70
CA GLU A 61 26.87 -13.47 1.42
C GLU A 61 26.61 -12.16 2.19
N ALA A 62 25.67 -11.35 1.70
CA ALA A 62 25.33 -10.06 2.28
C ALA A 62 24.20 -10.14 3.34
N ILE A 63 23.47 -11.25 3.45
CA ILE A 63 22.38 -11.42 4.42
C ILE A 63 22.87 -11.29 5.86
N ILE A 64 23.96 -11.98 6.23
CA ILE A 64 24.49 -11.96 7.61
C ILE A 64 24.96 -10.55 7.99
N PRO A 65 25.78 -9.84 7.18
CA PRO A 65 26.11 -8.44 7.41
C PRO A 65 24.89 -7.53 7.56
N LEU A 66 23.85 -7.72 6.73
CA LEU A 66 22.63 -6.92 6.82
C LEU A 66 21.86 -7.18 8.12
N ASP A 67 21.74 -8.43 8.55
CA ASP A 67 21.11 -8.78 9.85
C ASP A 67 21.86 -8.11 11.02
N ASN A 68 23.20 -8.18 11.02
CA ASN A 68 24.02 -7.53 12.05
C ASN A 68 23.77 -6.02 12.16
N ILE A 69 23.63 -5.34 11.01
CA ILE A 69 23.37 -3.89 10.97
C ILE A 69 21.95 -3.57 11.43
N ILE A 70 20.96 -4.37 11.00
CA ILE A 70 19.55 -4.16 11.35
C ILE A 70 19.32 -4.38 12.85
N ARG A 71 20.02 -5.34 13.46
CA ARG A 71 19.96 -5.60 14.90
C ARG A 71 20.69 -4.54 15.73
N ASN A 72 21.77 -3.97 15.20
CA ASN A 72 22.56 -2.93 15.88
C ASN A 72 22.50 -1.59 15.13
N PRO A 73 21.33 -0.93 15.06
CA PRO A 73 21.21 0.34 14.36
C PRO A 73 21.95 1.46 15.11
N ARG A 74 22.64 2.32 14.37
CA ARG A 74 23.27 3.51 14.95
C ARG A 74 22.20 4.53 15.33
N ARG A 75 22.33 5.10 16.53
CA ARG A 75 21.48 6.18 17.02
C ARG A 75 22.22 7.49 16.92
N PHE A 76 21.55 8.53 16.43
CA PHE A 76 22.04 9.89 16.41
C PHE A 76 21.24 10.71 17.40
N ILE A 77 21.92 11.39 18.31
CA ILE A 77 21.27 12.23 19.31
C ILE A 77 21.05 13.60 18.66
N VAL A 78 19.80 13.90 18.30
CA VAL A 78 19.37 15.23 17.84
C VAL A 78 19.13 16.08 19.08
N GLN A 79 19.69 17.29 19.07
CA GLN A 79 19.48 18.28 20.12
C GLN A 79 18.43 19.27 19.61
N GLU A 80 17.21 19.18 20.13
CA GLU A 80 16.16 20.16 19.85
C GLU A 80 16.15 21.21 20.96
N GLU A 81 16.39 22.46 20.57
CA GLU A 81 16.37 23.60 21.46
C GLU A 81 14.97 24.21 21.48
N GLU A 82 14.32 24.18 22.65
CA GLU A 82 13.01 24.81 22.84
C GLU A 82 13.04 25.77 24.03
N ILE A 83 12.48 26.97 23.87
CA ILE A 83 12.33 27.92 24.97
C ILE A 83 11.09 27.53 25.77
N VAL A 84 11.31 26.95 26.93
CA VAL A 84 10.27 26.41 27.79
C VAL A 84 10.16 27.29 29.04
N ASN A 85 8.98 27.35 29.68
CA ASN A 85 8.84 28.03 30.97
C ASN A 85 9.72 27.32 32.03
N ILE A 86 10.29 28.08 32.96
CA ILE A 86 11.26 27.55 33.94
C ILE A 86 10.71 26.34 34.74
N GLU A 87 9.40 26.30 34.99
CA GLU A 87 8.74 25.22 35.74
C GLU A 87 8.75 23.86 35.01
N LEU A 88 8.81 23.87 33.68
CA LEU A 88 8.78 22.68 32.83
C LEU A 88 10.20 22.23 32.44
N ALA A 89 11.21 23.08 32.65
CA ALA A 89 12.60 22.77 32.34
C ALA A 89 13.19 21.83 33.40
N ARG A 90 13.60 20.62 32.98
CA ARG A 90 14.06 19.58 33.91
C ARG A 90 15.57 19.66 34.21
N LYS A 91 16.38 20.18 33.29
CA LYS A 91 17.83 20.32 33.46
C LYS A 91 18.34 21.56 32.72
N ILE A 92 19.11 22.39 33.42
CA ILE A 92 19.67 23.63 32.86
C ILE A 92 21.08 23.32 32.35
N SER A 93 21.33 23.62 31.08
CA SER A 93 22.65 23.49 30.47
C SER A 93 23.44 24.82 30.52
N PRO A 94 24.77 24.82 30.40
CA PRO A 94 25.55 26.06 30.30
C PRO A 94 25.13 26.94 29.11
N GLU A 95 24.71 26.31 28.01
CA GLU A 95 24.17 26.97 26.83
C GLU A 95 22.84 27.68 27.13
N SER A 96 21.99 27.03 27.95
CA SER A 96 20.75 27.61 28.45
C SER A 96 21.00 28.88 29.27
N ILE A 97 22.09 28.90 30.05
CA ILE A 97 22.50 30.05 30.85
C ILE A 97 23.04 31.17 29.94
N ARG A 98 23.84 30.84 28.91
CA ARG A 98 24.30 31.84 27.91
C ARG A 98 23.12 32.47 27.17
N HIS A 99 22.18 31.66 26.73
CA HIS A 99 20.99 32.15 26.02
C HIS A 99 20.12 33.01 26.94
N LEU A 100 20.00 32.67 28.22
CA LEU A 100 19.32 33.51 29.20
C LEU A 100 20.02 34.85 29.42
N ALA A 101 21.36 34.85 29.52
CA ALA A 101 22.15 36.06 29.68
C ALA A 101 22.08 37.00 28.46
N GLN A 102 21.98 36.44 27.25
CA GLN A 102 21.80 37.21 26.02
C GLN A 102 20.38 37.78 25.87
N HIS A 103 19.38 37.13 26.45
CA HIS A 103 17.97 37.48 26.32
C HIS A 103 17.35 37.87 27.66
N THR A 104 17.65 39.10 28.08
CA THR A 104 17.12 39.74 29.30
C THR A 104 15.58 39.74 29.39
N ASN A 105 14.90 39.69 28.25
CA ASN A 105 13.44 39.57 28.15
C ASN A 105 12.85 38.30 28.79
N MET A 106 13.69 37.29 29.06
CA MET A 106 13.27 36.03 29.68
C MET A 106 13.50 36.02 31.20
N ILE A 107 14.05 37.10 31.75
CA ILE A 107 14.30 37.29 33.18
C ILE A 107 13.10 37.98 33.82
N ALA A 108 12.55 37.41 34.90
CA ALA A 108 11.38 37.96 35.57
C ALA A 108 11.77 38.91 36.70
N LYS A 109 12.81 38.56 37.46
CA LYS A 109 13.29 39.34 38.59
C LYS A 109 14.79 39.13 38.79
N VAL A 110 15.47 40.20 39.16
CA VAL A 110 16.87 40.19 39.59
C VAL A 110 16.89 40.79 41.00
N GLU A 111 17.27 39.98 41.99
CA GLU A 111 17.53 40.44 43.37
C GLU A 111 19.01 40.22 43.64
N GLU A 112 19.80 41.29 43.70
CA GLU A 112 21.25 41.27 43.94
C GLU A 112 21.98 40.15 43.18
N ASP A 113 22.26 39.01 43.81
CA ASP A 113 22.95 37.84 43.23
C ASP A 113 22.04 36.72 42.67
N THR A 114 20.71 36.82 42.84
CA THR A 114 19.74 35.79 42.43
C THR A 114 18.90 36.26 41.25
N VAL A 115 19.06 35.58 40.10
CA VAL A 115 18.31 35.83 38.88
C VAL A 115 17.23 34.77 38.69
N THR A 116 15.96 35.19 38.64
CA THR A 116 14.81 34.31 38.44
C THR A 116 14.27 34.46 37.02
N PRO A 117 14.50 33.50 36.12
CA PRO A 117 13.95 33.52 34.76
C PRO A 117 12.49 33.07 34.71
N ASN A 118 11.70 33.66 33.81
CA ASN A 118 10.37 33.17 33.45
C ASN A 118 10.44 32.03 32.41
N ARG A 119 11.38 32.13 31.47
CA ARG A 119 11.58 31.19 30.36
C ARG A 119 13.06 30.85 30.22
N ILE A 120 13.36 29.62 29.85
CA ILE A 120 14.73 29.14 29.70
C ILE A 120 14.83 28.20 28.51
N LEU A 121 15.96 28.24 27.81
CA LEU A 121 16.25 27.32 26.73
C LEU A 121 16.43 25.91 27.31
N ASN A 122 15.59 24.97 26.91
CA ASN A 122 15.75 23.57 27.22
C ASN A 122 16.27 22.82 25.99
N ILE A 123 17.25 21.94 26.20
CA ILE A 123 17.83 21.14 25.12
C ILE A 123 17.30 19.71 25.27
N PHE A 124 16.35 19.34 24.43
CA PHE A 124 15.86 17.97 24.33
C PHE A 124 16.87 17.15 23.54
N LYS A 125 17.31 16.03 24.11
CA LYS A 125 18.19 15.07 23.43
C LYS A 125 17.33 13.89 23.00
N GLU A 126 16.87 13.91 21.76
CA GLU A 126 16.11 12.81 21.18
C GLU A 126 17.03 11.87 20.39
N GLU A 127 16.87 10.56 20.59
CA GLU A 127 17.58 9.56 19.81
C GLU A 127 16.84 9.32 18.50
N SER A 128 17.37 9.88 17.40
CA SER A 128 16.87 9.64 16.05
C SER A 128 17.67 8.55 15.35
N PHE A 129 16.97 7.73 14.56
CA PHE A 129 17.58 6.71 13.71
C PHE A 129 17.96 7.24 12.32
N GLU A 130 17.72 8.51 12.00
CA GLU A 130 17.91 9.12 10.66
C GLU A 130 19.37 9.38 10.27
N THR A 131 20.30 8.51 10.66
CA THR A 131 21.68 8.57 10.16
C THR A 131 21.73 8.29 8.66
N TYR A 132 22.74 8.84 7.99
CA TYR A 132 22.97 8.56 6.57
C TYR A 132 23.13 7.06 6.30
N GLU A 133 23.85 6.36 7.18
CA GLU A 133 24.10 4.92 7.11
C GLU A 133 22.81 4.11 7.21
N ASN A 134 21.94 4.43 8.17
CA ASN A 134 20.67 3.73 8.31
C ASN A 134 19.73 4.02 7.13
N ARG A 135 19.72 5.26 6.61
CA ARG A 135 19.00 5.61 5.37
C ARG A 135 19.55 4.87 4.15
N PHE A 136 20.87 4.65 4.09
CA PHE A 136 21.51 3.86 3.04
C PHE A 136 21.03 2.41 3.09
N ILE A 137 21.04 1.76 4.26
CA ILE A 137 20.56 0.37 4.41
C ILE A 137 19.08 0.25 4.10
N TYR A 138 18.26 1.21 4.53
CA TYR A 138 16.85 1.28 4.17
C TYR A 138 16.66 1.33 2.64
N THR A 139 17.42 2.20 1.96
CA THR A 139 17.37 2.33 0.51
C THR A 139 17.85 1.05 -0.19
N LEU A 140 18.92 0.43 0.33
CA LEU A 140 19.48 -0.83 -0.19
C LEU A 140 18.44 -1.96 -0.10
N LEU A 141 17.72 -2.10 1.01
CA LEU A 141 16.72 -3.16 1.18
C LEU A 141 15.51 -2.98 0.26
N ILE A 142 15.06 -1.74 0.05
CA ILE A 142 14.00 -1.43 -0.93
C ILE A 142 14.46 -1.79 -2.34
N ASN A 143 15.66 -1.36 -2.72
CA ASN A 143 16.22 -1.64 -4.04
C ASN A 143 16.44 -3.15 -4.26
N LEU A 144 16.89 -3.87 -3.22
CA LEU A 144 17.10 -5.30 -3.24
C LEU A 144 15.78 -6.07 -3.41
N GLN A 145 14.71 -5.68 -2.68
CA GLN A 145 13.39 -6.28 -2.87
C GLN A 145 12.87 -6.02 -4.28
N TYR A 146 13.01 -4.79 -4.79
CA TYR A 146 12.62 -4.46 -6.15
C TYR A 146 13.41 -5.27 -7.19
N PHE A 147 14.71 -5.42 -6.98
CA PHE A 147 15.62 -6.20 -7.84
C PHE A 147 15.20 -7.67 -7.92
N ILE A 148 14.91 -8.31 -6.78
CA ILE A 148 14.45 -9.71 -6.72
C ILE A 148 13.05 -9.85 -7.32
N SER A 149 12.11 -8.97 -6.95
CA SER A 149 10.74 -9.04 -7.46
C SER A 149 10.68 -8.87 -8.98
N LYS A 150 11.48 -7.96 -9.54
CA LYS A 150 11.57 -7.74 -10.98
C LYS A 150 12.11 -8.98 -11.71
N ARG A 151 13.10 -9.67 -11.15
CA ARG A 151 13.68 -10.89 -11.75
C ARG A 151 12.79 -12.10 -11.59
N LEU A 152 12.18 -12.29 -10.42
CA LEU A 152 11.18 -13.34 -10.23
C LEU A 152 10.05 -13.19 -11.24
N LYS A 153 9.53 -11.98 -11.41
CA LYS A 153 8.52 -11.71 -12.43
C LYS A 153 9.02 -11.97 -13.85
N ALA A 154 10.26 -11.58 -14.17
CA ALA A 154 10.85 -11.89 -15.48
C ALA A 154 11.02 -13.40 -15.71
N ILE A 155 11.31 -14.17 -14.65
CA ILE A 155 11.38 -15.63 -14.70
C ILE A 155 9.96 -16.20 -14.88
N GLU A 156 8.97 -15.75 -14.10
CA GLU A 156 7.56 -16.14 -14.23
C GLU A 156 7.02 -15.88 -15.64
N ASP A 157 7.24 -14.69 -16.19
CA ASP A 157 6.83 -14.32 -17.56
C ASP A 157 7.52 -15.22 -18.62
N CYS A 158 8.69 -15.79 -18.32
CA CYS A 158 9.35 -16.80 -19.17
C CYS A 158 8.90 -18.24 -18.85
N VAL A 159 8.30 -18.50 -17.69
CA VAL A 159 7.71 -19.79 -17.25
C VAL A 159 6.38 -20.08 -17.92
N ASP A 160 5.71 -19.08 -18.48
CA ASP A 160 4.55 -19.31 -19.35
C ASP A 160 4.88 -20.07 -20.65
N GLY A 161 6.16 -20.27 -20.97
CA GLY A 161 6.58 -21.31 -21.90
C GLY A 161 6.47 -22.68 -21.23
N ASN A 162 5.33 -23.35 -21.38
CA ASN A 162 5.18 -24.75 -20.96
C ASN A 162 6.14 -25.65 -21.75
N ASN A 163 6.55 -26.76 -21.14
CA ASN A 163 7.13 -27.86 -21.91
C ASN A 163 5.98 -28.45 -22.73
N VAL A 164 6.06 -28.28 -24.04
CA VAL A 164 5.03 -28.73 -24.97
C VAL A 164 5.55 -29.97 -25.66
N THR A 165 4.88 -31.10 -25.43
CA THR A 165 5.03 -32.30 -26.25
C THR A 165 3.81 -32.38 -27.15
N SER A 166 4.00 -32.19 -28.45
CA SER A 166 2.92 -32.27 -29.43
C SER A 166 3.19 -33.37 -30.45
N ILE A 167 2.18 -34.19 -30.69
CA ILE A 167 2.19 -35.30 -31.63
C ILE A 167 1.12 -35.04 -32.66
N LEU A 168 1.53 -34.96 -33.92
CA LEU A 168 0.63 -34.86 -35.06
C LEU A 168 0.87 -36.07 -35.96
N PHE A 169 -0.13 -36.93 -36.04
CA PHE A 169 -0.13 -38.11 -36.90
C PHE A 169 -1.26 -37.97 -37.91
N LYS A 170 -0.94 -37.88 -39.20
CA LYS A 170 -1.92 -37.86 -40.28
C LYS A 170 -1.65 -39.01 -41.22
N ASP A 171 -2.68 -39.76 -41.54
CA ASP A 171 -2.58 -40.83 -42.51
C ASP A 171 -3.79 -40.87 -43.44
N ASN A 172 -3.51 -41.19 -44.70
CA ASN A 172 -4.50 -41.35 -45.74
C ASN A 172 -4.20 -42.65 -46.49
N PHE A 173 -5.10 -43.63 -46.35
CA PHE A 173 -4.99 -44.89 -47.06
C PHE A 173 -6.36 -45.36 -47.54
N SER A 174 -6.34 -46.31 -48.47
CA SER A 174 -7.55 -46.87 -49.07
C SER A 174 -7.66 -48.35 -48.71
N ILE A 175 -8.76 -48.74 -48.04
CA ILE A 175 -9.09 -50.15 -47.79
C ILE A 175 -10.26 -50.53 -48.69
N GLY A 176 -9.98 -51.34 -49.73
CA GLY A 176 -10.99 -51.81 -50.66
C GLY A 176 -11.57 -50.67 -51.50
N LYS A 177 -12.82 -50.29 -51.24
CA LYS A 177 -13.53 -49.18 -51.92
C LYS A 177 -13.59 -47.89 -51.08
N GLU A 178 -13.01 -47.89 -49.89
CA GLU A 178 -13.14 -46.81 -48.93
C GLU A 178 -11.83 -46.07 -48.75
N ASN A 179 -11.92 -44.74 -48.69
CA ASN A 179 -10.78 -43.87 -48.39
C ASN A 179 -10.87 -43.48 -46.93
N VAL A 180 -9.93 -43.96 -46.12
CA VAL A 180 -9.82 -43.65 -44.70
C VAL A 180 -8.82 -42.51 -44.55
N LYS A 181 -9.29 -41.43 -43.94
CA LYS A 181 -8.46 -40.28 -43.57
C LYS A 181 -8.49 -40.12 -42.06
N CYS A 182 -7.33 -40.24 -41.44
CA CYS A 182 -7.18 -40.08 -40.00
C CYS A 182 -6.20 -38.95 -39.70
N SER A 183 -6.57 -38.13 -38.73
CA SER A 183 -5.71 -37.11 -38.16
C SER A 183 -5.82 -37.19 -36.65
N PHE A 184 -4.73 -37.56 -36.00
CA PHE A 184 -4.59 -37.59 -34.56
C PHE A 184 -3.65 -36.45 -34.15
N GLU A 185 -4.14 -35.59 -33.28
CA GLU A 185 -3.37 -34.50 -32.70
C GLU A 185 -3.49 -34.60 -31.17
N MET A 186 -2.36 -34.77 -30.49
CA MET A 186 -2.29 -34.81 -29.04
C MET A 186 -1.20 -33.86 -28.57
N THR A 187 -1.60 -32.89 -27.75
CA THR A 187 -0.68 -31.91 -27.14
C THR A 187 -0.73 -32.07 -25.63
N ILE A 188 0.42 -32.37 -25.03
CA ILE A 188 0.61 -32.44 -23.59
C ILE A 188 1.34 -31.18 -23.18
N ASP A 189 0.60 -30.27 -22.55
CA ASP A 189 1.15 -29.09 -21.90
C ASP A 189 1.48 -29.44 -20.46
N SER A 190 2.76 -29.72 -20.20
CA SER A 190 3.24 -29.87 -18.82
C SER A 190 3.66 -28.49 -18.31
N PRO A 191 2.95 -27.90 -17.33
CA PRO A 191 3.46 -26.71 -16.67
C PRO A 191 4.78 -27.08 -16.02
N GLY A 192 5.84 -26.33 -16.36
CA GLY A 192 7.14 -26.50 -15.73
C GLY A 192 6.96 -26.39 -14.21
N PHE A 193 7.24 -27.48 -13.50
CA PHE A 193 7.49 -27.57 -12.06
C PHE A 193 6.60 -26.66 -11.18
N LYS A 194 5.42 -27.14 -10.76
CA LYS A 194 4.74 -26.59 -9.58
C LYS A 194 5.35 -27.20 -8.32
N MET A 195 5.97 -26.37 -7.49
CA MET A 195 6.53 -26.77 -6.20
C MET A 195 5.52 -26.45 -5.08
N ASP A 196 4.76 -27.46 -4.65
CA ASP A 196 4.04 -27.45 -3.37
C ASP A 196 4.83 -28.33 -2.39
N GLY A 197 5.49 -27.71 -1.41
CA GLY A 197 6.22 -28.44 -0.37
C GLY A 197 6.75 -27.50 0.71
N ASP A 198 6.38 -27.78 1.97
CA ASP A 198 6.70 -26.98 3.16
C ASP A 198 8.21 -26.97 3.43
N LEU A 199 8.79 -25.77 3.58
CA LEU A 199 10.23 -25.47 3.44
C LEU A 199 10.92 -25.12 4.76
N LEU A 200 10.88 -26.01 5.75
CA LEU A 200 11.45 -25.71 7.07
C LEU A 200 12.70 -26.50 7.50
N ASP A 201 13.10 -27.60 6.83
CA ASP A 201 14.27 -28.39 7.27
C ASP A 201 15.06 -29.06 6.12
N VAL A 202 15.66 -28.30 5.20
CA VAL A 202 16.53 -28.89 4.16
C VAL A 202 17.85 -28.11 3.97
N ASP A 203 18.95 -28.83 3.86
CA ASP A 203 20.33 -28.34 3.74
C ASP A 203 20.53 -27.28 2.63
N PRO A 204 21.34 -26.23 2.85
CA PRO A 204 21.56 -25.13 1.89
C PRO A 204 22.06 -25.57 0.51
N GLU A 205 22.88 -26.63 0.46
CA GLU A 205 23.52 -27.08 -0.79
C GLU A 205 22.58 -27.91 -1.69
N LYS A 206 21.56 -28.57 -1.12
CA LYS A 206 20.59 -29.41 -1.86
C LYS A 206 19.29 -28.69 -2.22
N LEU A 207 19.13 -27.44 -1.80
CA LEU A 207 17.95 -26.64 -2.11
C LEU A 207 17.93 -26.25 -3.60
N SER A 208 16.78 -26.47 -4.26
CA SER A 208 16.56 -26.01 -5.63
C SER A 208 16.78 -24.49 -5.73
N LYS A 209 17.30 -24.00 -6.86
CA LYS A 209 17.63 -22.57 -7.07
C LYS A 209 16.46 -21.65 -6.69
N PHE A 210 15.22 -22.08 -6.97
CA PHE A 210 14.00 -21.36 -6.62
C PHE A 210 13.69 -21.34 -5.12
N GLN A 211 13.96 -22.43 -4.39
CA GLN A 211 13.77 -22.50 -2.94
C GLN A 211 14.73 -21.56 -2.19
N ARG A 212 15.96 -21.39 -2.71
CA ARG A 212 16.91 -20.40 -2.17
C ARG A 212 16.37 -18.98 -2.33
N ILE A 213 15.81 -18.65 -3.50
CA ILE A 213 15.21 -17.34 -3.75
C ILE A 213 14.01 -17.09 -2.82
N GLU A 214 13.19 -18.09 -2.56
CA GLU A 214 12.07 -17.96 -1.63
C GLU A 214 12.53 -17.71 -0.19
N ARG A 215 13.58 -18.41 0.27
CA ARG A 215 14.21 -18.16 1.57
C ARG A 215 14.72 -16.72 1.66
N ILE A 216 15.41 -16.22 0.63
CA ILE A 216 15.87 -14.82 0.57
C ILE A 216 14.68 -13.87 0.68
N LYS A 217 13.59 -14.13 -0.06
CA LYS A 217 12.37 -13.30 -0.02
C LYS A 217 11.76 -13.26 1.37
N LYS A 218 11.71 -14.39 2.07
CA LYS A 218 11.21 -14.48 3.45
C LYS A 218 12.08 -13.68 4.42
N ILE A 219 13.41 -13.82 4.33
CA ILE A 219 14.36 -13.05 5.15
C ILE A 219 14.22 -11.54 4.89
N LEU A 220 14.06 -11.12 3.64
CA LEU A 220 13.86 -9.72 3.30
C LEU A 220 12.54 -9.17 3.82
N TYR A 221 11.48 -9.98 3.82
CA TYR A 221 10.21 -9.61 4.44
C TYR A 221 10.36 -9.41 5.95
N ASP A 222 11.13 -10.26 6.63
CA ASP A 222 11.42 -10.12 8.05
C ASP A 222 12.24 -8.85 8.33
N PHE A 223 13.24 -8.56 7.49
CA PHE A 223 14.01 -7.31 7.58
C PHE A 223 13.13 -6.07 7.42
N GLN A 224 12.18 -6.06 6.47
CA GLN A 224 11.23 -4.95 6.30
C GLN A 224 10.34 -4.69 7.51
N ASN A 225 10.00 -5.75 8.23
CA ASN A 225 9.17 -5.64 9.42
C ASN A 225 9.94 -5.25 10.68
N SER A 226 11.27 -5.11 10.59
CA SER A 226 12.14 -4.69 11.69
C SER A 226 11.81 -3.29 12.21
N PRO A 227 11.95 -3.02 13.52
CA PRO A 227 11.71 -1.71 14.13
C PRO A 227 12.48 -0.56 13.48
N LEU A 228 13.71 -0.82 13.03
CA LEU A 228 14.56 0.17 12.35
C LEU A 228 13.89 0.69 11.06
N ILE A 229 13.39 -0.23 10.24
CA ILE A 229 12.81 0.11 8.93
C ILE A 229 11.46 0.79 9.11
N LYS A 230 10.67 0.36 10.09
CA LYS A 230 9.43 1.03 10.48
C LYS A 230 9.67 2.46 10.95
N ALA A 231 10.73 2.70 11.73
CA ALA A 231 11.11 4.04 12.17
C ALA A 231 11.61 4.94 11.03
N LEU A 232 12.19 4.36 9.98
CA LEU A 232 12.69 5.08 8.80
C LEU A 232 11.65 5.23 7.67
N ASN A 233 10.44 4.69 7.84
CA ASN A 233 9.38 4.81 6.85
C ASN A 233 8.96 6.28 6.69
N GLY A 234 9.19 6.82 5.48
CA GLY A 234 8.94 8.23 5.16
C GLY A 234 10.18 9.11 5.09
N THR A 235 11.36 8.58 5.42
CA THR A 235 12.64 9.29 5.25
C THR A 235 13.07 9.40 3.79
N THR A 236 13.92 10.39 3.48
CA THR A 236 14.43 10.59 2.12
C THR A 236 15.39 9.46 1.73
N LEU A 237 15.10 8.77 0.63
CA LEU A 237 15.96 7.74 0.03
C LEU A 237 17.32 8.33 -0.38
N VAL A 238 18.38 7.55 -0.18
CA VAL A 238 19.74 7.90 -0.59
C VAL A 238 19.84 7.77 -2.10
N ARG A 239 20.32 8.83 -2.78
CA ARG A 239 20.49 8.82 -4.23
C ARG A 239 21.94 8.49 -4.59
N PRO A 240 22.20 7.76 -5.68
CA PRO A 240 23.54 7.64 -6.23
C PRO A 240 24.08 9.03 -6.63
N PRO A 241 25.38 9.32 -6.44
CA PRO A 241 26.44 8.46 -5.87
C PRO A 241 26.43 8.42 -4.33
N ILE A 242 26.76 7.26 -3.76
CA ILE A 242 26.84 7.07 -2.30
C ILE A 242 28.02 7.87 -1.74
N MET A 243 27.74 8.70 -0.72
CA MET A 243 28.74 9.39 0.07
C MET A 243 29.68 8.41 0.78
N ARG A 244 30.98 8.60 0.62
CA ARG A 244 32.00 7.81 1.30
C ARG A 244 32.11 8.26 2.76
N THR A 245 31.31 7.67 3.66
CA THR A 245 31.42 7.93 5.10
C THR A 245 32.42 6.97 5.76
N ASN A 246 33.00 7.38 6.89
CA ASN A 246 33.94 6.55 7.65
C ASN A 246 33.32 5.21 8.07
N VAL A 247 32.01 5.17 8.32
CA VAL A 247 31.30 3.95 8.71
C VAL A 247 31.22 2.98 7.54
N LEU A 248 30.88 3.46 6.34
CA LEU A 248 30.87 2.68 5.11
C LEU A 248 32.26 2.18 4.70
N GLN A 249 33.33 2.91 5.05
CA GLN A 249 34.70 2.55 4.71
C GLN A 249 35.44 1.71 5.74
N LYS A 250 35.07 1.76 7.03
CA LYS A 250 35.81 1.07 8.10
C LYS A 250 35.09 -0.15 8.65
N ASN A 251 33.75 -0.14 8.70
CA ASN A 251 33.00 -1.27 9.25
C ASN A 251 32.89 -2.42 8.22
N PRO A 252 33.33 -3.66 8.53
CA PRO A 252 33.19 -4.82 7.64
C PRO A 252 31.77 -5.07 7.14
N ASP A 253 30.75 -4.90 7.99
CA ASP A 253 29.36 -5.18 7.62
C ASP A 253 28.86 -4.18 6.57
N PHE A 254 29.15 -2.90 6.78
CA PHE A 254 28.77 -1.84 5.85
C PHE A 254 29.57 -1.87 4.54
N LYS A 255 30.80 -2.40 4.55
CA LYS A 255 31.58 -2.66 3.33
C LYS A 255 30.89 -3.71 2.46
N LYS A 256 30.43 -4.82 3.04
CA LYS A 256 29.71 -5.86 2.31
C LYS A 256 28.36 -5.36 1.79
N ALA A 257 27.62 -4.58 2.58
CA ALA A 257 26.39 -3.93 2.12
C ALA A 257 26.64 -2.95 0.96
N LYS A 258 27.74 -2.20 0.99
CA LYS A 258 28.15 -1.34 -0.13
C LYS A 258 28.54 -2.15 -1.37
N ALA A 259 29.27 -3.26 -1.21
CA ALA A 259 29.63 -4.14 -2.32
C ALA A 259 28.37 -4.72 -2.99
N LEU A 260 27.36 -5.13 -2.21
CA LEU A 260 26.07 -5.57 -2.72
C LEU A 260 25.36 -4.44 -3.50
N TRP A 261 25.40 -3.20 -2.99
CA TRP A 261 24.84 -2.06 -3.71
C TRP A 261 25.52 -1.84 -5.06
N ASP A 262 26.86 -1.80 -5.07
CA ASP A 262 27.64 -1.60 -6.30
C ASP A 262 27.37 -2.74 -7.30
N PHE A 263 27.20 -3.98 -6.80
CA PHE A 263 26.80 -5.12 -7.59
C PHE A 263 25.41 -4.92 -8.22
N ILE A 264 24.40 -4.54 -7.43
CA ILE A 264 23.03 -4.29 -7.92
C ILE A 264 23.00 -3.20 -9.00
N GLU A 265 23.79 -2.13 -8.86
CA GLU A 265 23.87 -1.06 -9.87
C GLU A 265 24.57 -1.50 -11.15
N THR A 266 25.60 -2.34 -11.03
CA THR A 266 26.40 -2.81 -12.17
C THR A 266 25.72 -3.97 -12.90
N TYR A 267 24.93 -4.77 -12.18
CA TYR A 267 24.32 -5.99 -12.67
C TYR A 267 23.09 -5.69 -13.56
N ARG A 268 23.36 -5.50 -14.86
CA ARG A 268 22.37 -5.21 -15.91
C ARG A 268 21.83 -6.45 -16.63
N GLU A 269 22.37 -7.62 -16.33
CA GLU A 269 21.96 -8.87 -16.98
C GLU A 269 20.63 -9.39 -16.42
N SER A 270 19.87 -10.09 -17.27
CA SER A 270 18.58 -10.70 -16.92
C SER A 270 18.73 -11.77 -15.83
N GLY A 271 19.92 -12.37 -15.70
CA GLY A 271 20.24 -13.37 -14.67
C GLY A 271 19.59 -14.73 -14.92
N PHE A 272 19.16 -14.98 -16.15
CA PHE A 272 18.70 -16.28 -16.62
C PHE A 272 18.97 -16.42 -18.12
N ASN A 273 19.46 -17.59 -18.51
CA ASN A 273 19.51 -18.03 -19.90
C ASN A 273 18.41 -19.06 -20.11
N VAL A 274 17.53 -18.81 -21.08
CA VAL A 274 16.50 -19.75 -21.51
C VAL A 274 17.04 -20.48 -22.73
N GLU A 275 17.45 -21.73 -22.57
CA GLU A 275 17.77 -22.60 -23.69
C GLU A 275 16.48 -23.31 -24.08
N VAL A 276 15.93 -22.91 -25.23
CA VAL A 276 14.78 -23.59 -25.83
C VAL A 276 15.34 -24.64 -26.77
N THR A 277 15.24 -25.90 -26.37
CA THR A 277 15.59 -27.04 -27.22
C THR A 277 14.31 -27.58 -27.83
N GLU A 278 14.13 -27.32 -29.13
CA GLU A 278 13.08 -27.94 -29.93
C GLU A 278 13.68 -29.17 -30.63
N THR A 279 13.29 -30.37 -30.21
CA THR A 279 13.63 -31.61 -30.93
C THR A 279 12.42 -32.07 -31.74
N ASN A 280 12.64 -32.29 -33.03
CA ASN A 280 11.71 -32.96 -33.93
C ASN A 280 12.25 -34.36 -34.18
N GLU A 281 11.85 -35.31 -33.36
CA GLU A 281 12.28 -36.69 -33.50
C GLU A 281 11.29 -37.47 -34.37
N ILE A 282 11.78 -38.49 -35.07
CA ILE A 282 10.91 -39.47 -35.71
C ILE A 282 10.50 -40.43 -34.59
N PRO A 283 9.20 -40.68 -34.34
CA PRO A 283 8.79 -41.60 -33.30
C PRO A 283 9.36 -43.00 -33.54
N SER A 284 9.62 -43.72 -32.45
CA SER A 284 10.07 -45.12 -32.50
C SER A 284 9.07 -45.99 -33.27
N ASP A 285 9.57 -47.00 -34.00
CA ASP A 285 8.75 -47.93 -34.79
C ASP A 285 7.70 -48.65 -33.94
N LYS A 286 8.03 -48.92 -32.66
CA LYS A 286 7.07 -49.44 -31.67
C LYS A 286 5.91 -48.48 -31.42
N TYR A 287 6.21 -47.19 -31.23
CA TYR A 287 5.21 -46.15 -31.00
C TYR A 287 4.32 -45.94 -32.22
N LEU A 288 4.87 -46.02 -33.43
CA LEU A 288 4.10 -45.99 -34.67
C LEU A 288 3.14 -47.19 -34.74
N SER A 289 3.61 -48.41 -34.47
CA SER A 289 2.77 -49.60 -34.42
C SER A 289 1.60 -49.45 -33.43
N ASP A 290 1.81 -48.83 -32.28
CA ASP A 290 0.75 -48.57 -31.32
C ASP A 290 -0.25 -47.50 -31.80
N LEU A 291 0.22 -46.44 -32.46
CA LEU A 291 -0.66 -45.45 -33.08
C LEU A 291 -1.56 -46.09 -34.14
N TYR A 292 -1.00 -46.95 -35.00
CA TYR A 292 -1.80 -47.71 -35.97
C TYR A 292 -2.77 -48.69 -35.30
N SER A 293 -2.37 -49.32 -34.20
CA SER A 293 -3.22 -50.20 -33.38
C SER A 293 -4.45 -49.45 -32.83
N THR A 294 -4.24 -48.26 -32.26
CA THR A 294 -5.36 -47.40 -31.80
C THR A 294 -6.23 -46.90 -32.96
N MET A 295 -5.65 -46.69 -34.14
CA MET A 295 -6.39 -46.32 -35.34
C MET A 295 -7.33 -47.44 -35.80
N ILE A 296 -6.89 -48.69 -35.73
CA ILE A 296 -7.73 -49.86 -36.04
C ILE A 296 -8.92 -49.93 -35.12
N LEU A 297 -8.71 -49.73 -33.81
CA LEU A 297 -9.80 -49.73 -32.83
C LEU A 297 -10.81 -48.63 -33.15
N ASN A 298 -10.35 -47.41 -33.46
CA ASN A 298 -11.23 -46.30 -33.83
C ASN A 298 -11.99 -46.56 -35.13
N TYR A 299 -11.34 -47.20 -36.12
CA TYR A 299 -11.98 -47.60 -37.37
C TYR A 299 -13.05 -48.67 -37.14
N SER A 300 -12.75 -49.72 -36.37
CA SER A 300 -13.69 -50.79 -36.02
C SER A 300 -14.88 -50.26 -35.21
N LEU A 301 -14.64 -49.35 -34.26
CA LEU A 301 -15.68 -48.65 -33.51
C LEU A 301 -16.60 -47.86 -34.43
N LEU A 302 -16.02 -47.08 -35.35
CA LEU A 302 -16.77 -46.29 -36.33
C LEU A 302 -17.57 -47.20 -37.27
N LYS A 303 -17.00 -48.32 -37.72
CA LYS A 303 -17.70 -49.31 -38.54
C LYS A 303 -18.85 -49.99 -37.83
N HIS A 304 -18.65 -50.36 -36.58
CA HIS A 304 -19.70 -50.95 -35.75
C HIS A 304 -20.89 -49.99 -35.60
N HIS A 305 -20.64 -48.70 -35.31
CA HIS A 305 -21.69 -47.69 -35.17
C HIS A 305 -22.31 -47.22 -36.49
N ILE A 306 -21.65 -47.41 -37.62
CA ILE A 306 -22.26 -47.21 -38.96
C ILE A 306 -23.13 -48.40 -39.36
N GLY A 307 -22.80 -49.61 -38.89
CA GLY A 307 -23.52 -50.86 -39.22
C GLY A 307 -24.66 -51.21 -38.27
N SER A 308 -24.64 -50.75 -37.02
CA SER A 308 -25.76 -50.90 -36.09
C SER A 308 -26.87 -49.92 -36.47
N GLU A 309 -27.99 -50.43 -37.01
CA GLU A 309 -29.22 -49.68 -37.28
C GLU A 309 -29.88 -49.18 -35.97
N GLY A 310 -29.22 -48.27 -35.25
CA GLY A 310 -29.79 -47.50 -34.17
C GLY A 310 -30.12 -46.10 -34.69
N GLU A 311 -31.38 -45.89 -35.08
CA GLU A 311 -32.07 -44.60 -35.26
C GLU A 311 -31.17 -43.37 -35.56
N TYR A 312 -30.44 -43.40 -36.67
CA TYR A 312 -29.96 -42.16 -37.28
C TYR A 312 -30.81 -41.92 -38.51
N GLU A 313 -31.89 -41.12 -38.37
CA GLU A 313 -32.52 -40.53 -39.53
C GLU A 313 -31.47 -39.62 -40.19
N PRO A 314 -30.91 -39.99 -41.36
CA PRO A 314 -29.97 -39.11 -42.01
C PRO A 314 -30.77 -37.88 -42.41
N GLN A 315 -30.47 -36.71 -41.83
CA GLN A 315 -30.93 -35.45 -42.37
C GLN A 315 -30.33 -35.31 -43.78
N LYS A 316 -31.03 -35.84 -44.78
CA LYS A 316 -30.62 -35.85 -46.19
C LYS A 316 -30.61 -34.41 -46.70
N ARG A 317 -29.56 -33.66 -46.41
CA ARG A 317 -29.24 -32.42 -47.11
C ARG A 317 -28.78 -32.80 -48.51
N ARG A 318 -29.74 -33.02 -49.41
CA ARG A 318 -29.50 -33.21 -50.84
C ARG A 318 -28.82 -31.95 -51.38
N LYS A 319 -27.50 -31.97 -51.53
CA LYS A 319 -26.82 -31.03 -52.42
C LYS A 319 -27.13 -31.50 -53.84
N ILE A 320 -28.02 -30.79 -54.53
CA ILE A 320 -28.21 -30.96 -55.97
C ILE A 320 -26.94 -30.42 -56.63
N ILE A 321 -26.01 -31.32 -56.93
CA ILE A 321 -24.87 -31.00 -57.78
C ILE A 321 -25.41 -31.09 -59.21
N THR A 322 -25.77 -29.94 -59.80
CA THR A 322 -26.06 -29.89 -61.23
C THR A 322 -24.74 -30.19 -61.97
N PRO A 323 -24.62 -31.31 -62.71
CA PRO A 323 -23.43 -31.53 -63.51
C PRO A 323 -23.42 -30.41 -64.56
N LYS A 324 -22.39 -29.56 -64.51
CA LYS A 324 -22.10 -28.68 -65.64
C LYS A 324 -21.60 -29.59 -66.75
N ILE A 325 -22.51 -30.01 -67.63
CA ILE A 325 -22.13 -30.48 -68.95
C ILE A 325 -21.41 -29.28 -69.57
N ILE A 326 -20.09 -29.37 -69.67
CA ILE A 326 -19.33 -28.47 -70.51
C ILE A 326 -19.84 -28.81 -71.90
N GLU A 327 -20.74 -28.00 -72.44
CA GLU A 327 -20.89 -27.92 -73.88
C GLU A 327 -19.50 -27.55 -74.39
N ARG A 328 -18.75 -28.57 -74.84
CA ARG A 328 -17.74 -28.37 -75.86
C ARG A 328 -18.50 -27.79 -77.04
N THR A 329 -18.64 -26.47 -77.04
CA THR A 329 -19.07 -25.72 -78.20
C THR A 329 -18.23 -26.21 -79.36
N PHE A 330 -18.89 -26.45 -80.48
CA PHE A 330 -18.41 -26.87 -81.79
C PHE A 330 -17.20 -26.07 -82.35
N LEU A 331 -16.66 -25.12 -81.59
CA LEU A 331 -15.52 -24.26 -81.89
C LEU A 331 -14.15 -24.86 -81.57
N ASP A 332 -14.07 -26.05 -80.96
CA ASP A 332 -12.81 -26.81 -80.79
C ASP A 332 -12.55 -27.78 -81.98
N VAL A 333 -13.44 -27.84 -82.98
CA VAL A 333 -13.31 -28.74 -84.15
C VAL A 333 -12.95 -27.99 -85.45
N LEU A 334 -12.87 -26.65 -85.43
CA LEU A 334 -12.24 -25.90 -86.52
C LEU A 334 -10.81 -25.53 -86.16
N ASP A 335 -9.98 -26.57 -86.07
CA ASP A 335 -8.52 -26.48 -85.95
C ASP A 335 -7.83 -26.24 -87.31
N ASP A 336 -8.59 -25.88 -88.35
CA ASP A 336 -8.07 -25.50 -89.66
C ASP A 336 -8.96 -24.39 -90.25
N LEU A 337 -8.65 -23.14 -89.95
CA LEU A 337 -8.64 -22.02 -90.91
C LEU A 337 -8.09 -20.77 -90.19
N SER A 338 -7.07 -20.17 -90.78
CA SER A 338 -6.33 -19.00 -90.32
C SER A 338 -7.22 -17.86 -89.79
N PHE A 339 -7.10 -17.54 -88.49
CA PHE A 339 -7.75 -16.37 -87.89
C PHE A 339 -6.85 -15.12 -87.97
N ASP A 340 -7.45 -14.00 -88.40
CA ASP A 340 -6.84 -12.68 -88.43
C ASP A 340 -6.48 -12.16 -87.02
N ILE A 341 -5.31 -11.50 -86.94
CA ILE A 341 -4.69 -10.93 -85.72
C ILE A 341 -5.64 -10.00 -84.93
N ASP A 342 -6.58 -9.35 -85.62
CA ASP A 342 -7.55 -8.42 -85.02
C ASP A 342 -8.60 -9.11 -84.14
N VAL A 343 -8.94 -10.38 -84.42
CA VAL A 343 -9.92 -11.14 -83.61
C VAL A 343 -9.28 -11.56 -82.29
N ILE A 344 -8.00 -11.94 -82.32
CA ILE A 344 -7.22 -12.30 -81.11
C ILE A 344 -7.07 -11.09 -80.19
N GLN A 345 -6.75 -9.91 -80.75
CA GLN A 345 -6.65 -8.68 -79.97
C GLN A 345 -7.99 -8.29 -79.31
N ARG A 346 -9.12 -8.51 -80.01
CA ARG A 346 -10.45 -8.19 -79.47
C ARG A 346 -10.82 -9.14 -78.32
N ILE A 347 -10.58 -10.44 -78.47
CA ILE A 347 -10.81 -11.45 -77.42
C ILE A 347 -9.90 -11.20 -76.21
N PHE A 348 -8.61 -10.92 -76.44
CA PHE A 348 -7.66 -10.61 -75.37
C PHE A 348 -8.07 -9.36 -74.58
N ASN A 349 -8.44 -8.28 -75.27
CA ASN A 349 -8.90 -7.05 -74.63
C ASN A 349 -10.21 -7.27 -73.85
N GLU A 350 -11.12 -8.11 -74.35
CA GLU A 350 -12.35 -8.45 -73.64
C GLU A 350 -12.08 -9.30 -72.39
N GLN A 351 -11.13 -10.24 -72.46
CA GLN A 351 -10.70 -11.06 -71.33
C GLN A 351 -9.98 -10.21 -70.25
N VAL A 352 -9.13 -9.26 -70.66
CA VAL A 352 -8.49 -8.29 -69.78
C VAL A 352 -9.51 -7.35 -69.14
N ALA A 353 -10.53 -6.90 -69.89
CA ALA A 353 -11.62 -6.08 -69.36
C ALA A 353 -12.49 -6.84 -68.34
N LYS A 354 -12.76 -8.13 -68.56
CA LYS A 354 -13.47 -8.98 -67.59
C LYS A 354 -12.63 -9.23 -66.33
N SER A 355 -11.33 -9.46 -66.49
CA SER A 355 -10.38 -9.64 -65.37
C SER A 355 -10.24 -8.38 -64.50
N THR A 356 -10.09 -7.20 -65.13
CA THR A 356 -10.00 -5.92 -64.42
C THR A 356 -11.29 -5.58 -63.67
N LYS A 357 -12.48 -5.82 -64.25
CA LYS A 357 -13.76 -5.64 -63.55
C LYS A 357 -13.90 -6.57 -62.33
N LYS A 358 -13.45 -7.83 -62.43
CA LYS A 358 -13.48 -8.78 -61.30
C LYS A 358 -12.54 -8.32 -60.18
N ARG A 359 -11.33 -7.88 -60.51
CA ARG A 359 -10.36 -7.34 -59.56
C ARG A 359 -10.86 -6.07 -58.87
N GLN A 360 -11.49 -5.15 -59.61
CA GLN A 360 -12.11 -3.94 -59.03
C GLN A 360 -13.28 -4.25 -58.09
N LYS A 361 -14.08 -5.29 -58.37
CA LYS A 361 -15.14 -5.75 -57.45
C LYS A 361 -14.54 -6.29 -56.15
N GLN A 362 -13.51 -7.13 -56.24
CA GLN A 362 -12.81 -7.67 -55.08
C GLN A 362 -12.16 -6.57 -54.23
N GLU A 363 -11.55 -5.58 -54.88
CA GLU A 363 -10.93 -4.44 -54.20
C GLU A 363 -11.96 -3.58 -53.45
N LYS A 364 -13.13 -3.33 -54.05
CA LYS A 364 -14.25 -2.64 -53.38
C LYS A 364 -14.81 -3.43 -52.19
N GLU A 365 -14.84 -4.75 -52.30
CA GLU A 365 -15.31 -5.63 -51.22
C GLU A 365 -14.32 -5.65 -50.05
N ILE A 366 -13.02 -5.72 -50.34
CA ILE A 366 -11.96 -5.62 -49.33
C ILE A 366 -11.99 -4.24 -48.64
N LEU A 367 -12.13 -3.15 -49.41
CA LEU A 367 -12.27 -1.80 -48.85
C LEU A 367 -13.50 -1.67 -47.95
N ALA A 368 -14.64 -2.27 -48.33
CA ALA A 368 -15.85 -2.25 -47.52
C ALA A 368 -15.68 -3.04 -46.20
N VAL A 369 -14.94 -4.14 -46.21
CA VAL A 369 -14.61 -4.91 -44.99
C VAL A 369 -13.70 -4.10 -44.07
N ILE A 370 -12.67 -3.45 -44.62
CA ILE A 370 -11.77 -2.57 -43.86
C ILE A 370 -12.54 -1.40 -43.24
N ASP A 371 -13.44 -0.76 -43.98
CA ASP A 371 -14.26 0.33 -43.45
C ASP A 371 -15.20 -0.11 -42.33
N ARG A 372 -15.76 -1.33 -42.41
CA ARG A 372 -16.56 -1.91 -41.31
C ARG A 372 -15.69 -2.16 -40.08
N ALA A 373 -14.50 -2.73 -40.26
CA ALA A 373 -13.55 -2.97 -39.17
C ALA A 373 -13.09 -1.65 -38.49
N LEU A 374 -12.81 -0.62 -39.28
CA LEU A 374 -12.46 0.71 -38.77
C LEU A 374 -13.62 1.37 -38.01
N LYS A 375 -14.88 1.18 -38.46
CA LYS A 375 -16.05 1.68 -37.74
C LYS A 375 -16.28 0.94 -36.42
N THR A 376 -16.06 -0.37 -36.36
CA THR A 376 -16.17 -1.14 -35.12
C THR A 376 -15.09 -0.75 -34.11
N GLU A 377 -13.85 -0.53 -34.57
CA GLU A 377 -12.75 -0.09 -33.71
C GLU A 377 -12.96 1.35 -33.19
N LYS A 378 -13.49 2.25 -34.01
CA LYS A 378 -13.86 3.60 -33.55
C LYS A 378 -14.93 3.55 -32.46
N LYS A 379 -15.99 2.75 -32.63
CA LYS A 379 -17.02 2.57 -31.59
C LYS A 379 -16.43 2.04 -30.29
N ARG A 380 -15.61 0.99 -30.35
CA ARG A 380 -14.92 0.45 -29.17
C ARG A 380 -14.07 1.51 -28.46
N ARG A 381 -13.34 2.33 -29.22
CA ARG A 381 -12.55 3.42 -28.68
C ARG A 381 -13.41 4.47 -27.98
N ASP A 382 -14.51 4.87 -28.60
CA ASP A 382 -15.45 5.85 -28.04
C ASP A 382 -16.12 5.29 -26.77
N ASP A 383 -16.48 4.00 -26.74
CA ASP A 383 -17.03 3.32 -25.58
C ASP A 383 -16.04 3.28 -24.40
N ILE A 384 -14.76 3.00 -24.68
CA ILE A 384 -13.68 3.02 -23.69
C ILE A 384 -13.46 4.43 -23.15
N GLU A 385 -13.50 5.45 -24.02
CA GLU A 385 -13.33 6.85 -23.62
C GLU A 385 -14.50 7.33 -22.75
N ASN A 386 -15.73 6.98 -23.12
CA ASN A 386 -16.93 7.27 -22.34
C ASN A 386 -16.93 6.55 -20.98
N ALA A 387 -16.52 5.27 -20.93
CA ALA A 387 -16.36 4.55 -19.67
C ALA A 387 -15.31 5.21 -18.76
N ARG A 388 -14.20 5.70 -19.33
CA ARG A 388 -13.17 6.42 -18.59
C ARG A 388 -13.67 7.76 -18.04
N LEU A 389 -14.45 8.50 -18.82
CA LEU A 389 -15.06 9.75 -18.37
C LEU A 389 -16.07 9.52 -17.23
N ALA A 390 -16.88 8.46 -17.31
CA ALA A 390 -17.82 8.09 -16.26
C ALA A 390 -17.11 7.75 -14.93
N VAL A 391 -16.01 6.99 -14.97
CA VAL A 391 -15.20 6.69 -13.76
C VAL A 391 -14.62 7.98 -13.17
N LEU A 392 -14.12 8.89 -14.02
CA LEU A 392 -13.58 10.17 -13.56
C LEU A 392 -14.66 11.06 -12.91
N GLU A 393 -15.89 11.02 -13.41
CA GLU A 393 -17.02 11.73 -12.80
C GLU A 393 -17.44 11.12 -11.46
N GLN A 394 -17.47 9.78 -11.36
CA GLN A 394 -17.72 9.09 -10.09
C GLN A 394 -16.67 9.45 -9.03
N GLU A 395 -15.38 9.43 -9.38
CA GLU A 395 -14.31 9.85 -8.46
C GLU A 395 -14.45 11.32 -8.03
N LYS A 396 -14.87 12.22 -8.93
CA LYS A 396 -15.10 13.63 -8.59
C LYS A 396 -16.28 13.78 -7.63
N ALA A 397 -17.39 13.07 -7.88
CA ALA A 397 -18.57 13.08 -7.03
C ALA A 397 -18.26 12.52 -5.63
N GLU A 398 -17.51 11.43 -5.54
CA GLU A 398 -17.07 10.83 -4.28
C GLU A 398 -16.16 11.79 -3.49
N ARG A 399 -15.18 12.42 -4.16
CA ARG A 399 -14.33 13.45 -3.54
C ARG A 399 -15.13 14.65 -3.03
N GLN A 400 -16.19 15.05 -3.72
CA GLN A 400 -17.08 16.12 -3.26
C GLN A 400 -17.89 15.69 -2.03
N ARG A 401 -18.41 14.45 -2.01
CA ARG A 401 -19.10 13.88 -0.84
C ARG A 401 -18.20 13.83 0.38
N ILE A 402 -16.99 13.30 0.25
CA ILE A 402 -16.00 13.22 1.35
C ILE A 402 -15.65 14.64 1.88
N ARG A 403 -15.55 15.63 0.98
CA ARG A 403 -15.30 17.03 1.39
C ARG A 403 -16.49 17.64 2.12
N ALA A 404 -17.71 17.40 1.65
CA ALA A 404 -18.93 17.86 2.31
C ALA A 404 -19.09 17.23 3.70
N GLU A 405 -18.85 15.92 3.81
CA GLU A 405 -18.92 15.19 5.07
C GLU A 405 -17.88 15.68 6.09
N ARG A 406 -16.63 15.88 5.68
CA ARG A 406 -15.60 16.50 6.54
C ARG A 406 -15.97 17.91 7.00
N LYS A 407 -16.62 18.71 6.15
CA LYS A 407 -17.05 20.05 6.50
C LYS A 407 -18.18 20.02 7.53
N ALA A 408 -19.15 19.12 7.36
CA ALA A 408 -20.24 18.88 8.31
C ALA A 408 -19.71 18.37 9.67
N GLN A 409 -18.75 17.45 9.67
CA GLN A 409 -18.10 16.95 10.89
C GLN A 409 -17.38 18.08 11.66
N LEU A 410 -16.65 18.95 10.95
CA LEU A 410 -15.98 20.10 11.57
C LEU A 410 -16.97 21.14 12.12
N GLU A 411 -18.12 21.34 11.48
CA GLU A 411 -19.18 22.21 12.00
C GLU A 411 -19.86 21.60 13.23
N ALA A 412 -20.17 20.30 13.21
CA ALA A 412 -20.73 19.59 14.36
C ALA A 412 -19.78 19.61 15.58
N GLU A 413 -18.47 19.42 15.35
CA GLU A 413 -17.47 19.48 16.43
C GLU A 413 -17.35 20.89 17.04
N LYS A 414 -17.48 21.94 16.23
CA LYS A 414 -17.53 23.33 16.72
C LYS A 414 -18.77 23.57 17.58
N LEU A 415 -19.93 23.12 17.12
CA LEU A 415 -21.19 23.28 17.83
C LEU A 415 -21.18 22.54 19.17
N ALA A 416 -20.65 21.32 19.20
CA ALA A 416 -20.49 20.53 20.42
C ALA A 416 -19.54 21.21 21.43
N LYS A 417 -18.42 21.76 20.97
CA LYS A 417 -17.49 22.51 21.83
C LYS A 417 -18.09 23.81 22.37
N GLU A 418 -18.97 24.45 21.61
CA GLU A 418 -19.68 25.65 22.04
C GLU A 418 -20.75 25.34 23.09
N GLN A 419 -21.50 24.25 22.90
CA GLN A 419 -22.44 23.73 23.91
C GLN A 419 -21.74 23.34 25.21
N GLU A 420 -20.61 22.63 25.14
CA GLU A 420 -19.83 22.25 26.33
C GLU A 420 -19.30 23.48 27.11
N ARG A 421 -18.97 24.58 26.40
CA ARG A 421 -18.57 25.84 27.03
C ARG A 421 -19.73 26.51 27.77
N LEU A 422 -20.91 26.55 27.14
CA LEU A 422 -22.12 27.12 27.74
C LEU A 422 -22.55 26.32 28.97
N GLU A 423 -22.49 24.99 28.92
CA GLU A 423 -22.84 24.12 30.05
C GLU A 423 -21.87 24.29 31.23
N LYS A 424 -20.56 24.38 30.96
CA LYS A 424 -19.56 24.69 32.00
C LYS A 424 -19.74 26.08 32.63
N GLN A 425 -20.21 27.06 31.86
CA GLN A 425 -20.54 28.38 32.40
C GLN A 425 -21.76 28.32 33.32
N ARG A 426 -22.81 27.60 32.92
CA ARG A 426 -24.01 27.40 33.75
C ARG A 426 -23.69 26.72 35.08
N ILE A 427 -22.88 25.66 35.07
CA ILE A 427 -22.48 24.95 36.30
C ILE A 427 -21.70 25.89 37.24
N ARG A 428 -20.78 26.70 36.71
CA ARG A 428 -20.02 27.69 37.50
C ARG A 428 -20.90 28.79 38.11
N GLU A 429 -21.94 29.21 37.40
CA GLU A 429 -22.89 30.20 37.92
C GLU A 429 -23.79 29.63 39.02
N GLU A 430 -24.25 28.37 38.87
CA GLU A 430 -25.00 27.67 39.91
C GLU A 430 -24.17 27.44 41.18
N GLU A 431 -22.90 27.05 41.05
CA GLU A 431 -21.99 26.90 42.20
C GLU A 431 -21.76 28.23 42.94
N LYS A 432 -21.60 29.34 42.20
CA LYS A 432 -21.46 30.67 42.80
C LYS A 432 -22.70 31.06 43.61
N LYS A 433 -23.90 30.83 43.06
CA LYS A 433 -25.16 31.11 43.77
C LYS A 433 -25.27 30.29 45.06
N ARG A 434 -24.95 28.99 45.01
CA ARG A 434 -24.96 28.13 46.21
C ARG A 434 -24.00 28.61 47.30
N LEU A 435 -22.78 29.01 46.92
CA LEU A 435 -21.79 29.57 47.84
C LEU A 435 -22.23 30.90 48.47
N GLU A 436 -22.99 31.71 47.73
CA GLU A 436 -23.50 33.00 48.19
C GLU A 436 -24.68 32.83 49.16
N GLU A 437 -25.61 31.92 48.86
CA GLU A 437 -26.70 31.51 49.75
C GLU A 437 -26.17 30.91 51.07
N GLU A 438 -25.14 30.07 51.02
CA GLU A 438 -24.54 29.50 52.24
C GLU A 438 -23.87 30.56 53.12
N LYS A 439 -23.26 31.59 52.52
CA LYS A 439 -22.68 32.73 53.25
C LYS A 439 -23.75 33.57 53.93
N ILE A 440 -24.87 33.83 53.25
CA ILE A 440 -26.01 34.56 53.81
C ILE A 440 -26.58 33.79 55.01
N ARG A 441 -26.77 32.46 54.90
CA ARG A 441 -27.28 31.64 56.00
C ARG A 441 -26.36 31.67 57.24
N LYS A 442 -25.05 31.54 57.04
CA LYS A 442 -24.06 31.60 58.14
C LYS A 442 -23.99 32.99 58.80
N ALA A 443 -24.26 34.06 58.06
CA ALA A 443 -24.33 35.42 58.61
C ALA A 443 -25.58 35.60 59.49
N GLN A 444 -26.73 35.09 59.04
CA GLN A 444 -27.98 35.10 59.79
C GLN A 444 -27.90 34.28 61.10
N GLU A 445 -27.30 33.08 61.06
CA GLU A 445 -27.06 32.26 62.26
C GLU A 445 -26.18 33.00 63.29
N LYS A 446 -25.14 33.71 62.84
CA LYS A 446 -24.27 34.51 63.72
C LYS A 446 -24.98 35.72 64.32
N GLN A 447 -25.88 36.37 63.59
CA GLN A 447 -26.69 37.46 64.12
C GLN A 447 -27.69 36.97 65.17
N ALA A 448 -28.41 35.88 64.89
CA ALA A 448 -29.33 35.27 65.84
C ALA A 448 -28.64 34.82 67.14
N LEU A 449 -27.42 34.27 67.04
CA LEU A 449 -26.63 33.87 68.21
C LEU A 449 -26.21 35.09 69.07
N LYS A 450 -25.86 36.22 68.44
CA LYS A 450 -25.51 37.46 69.16
C LYS A 450 -26.71 38.05 69.90
N GLU A 451 -27.86 38.12 69.24
CA GLU A 451 -29.11 38.61 69.85
C GLU A 451 -29.56 37.72 71.02
N ALA A 452 -29.43 36.40 70.89
CA ALA A 452 -29.72 35.47 71.99
C ALA A 452 -28.79 35.69 73.20
N LEU A 453 -27.51 35.96 72.95
CA LEU A 453 -26.52 36.23 74.00
C LEU A 453 -26.78 37.56 74.73
N GLU A 454 -27.22 38.59 74.01
CA GLU A 454 -27.60 39.88 74.60
C GLU A 454 -28.87 39.76 75.44
N LYS A 455 -29.89 39.05 74.96
CA LYS A 455 -31.11 38.77 75.73
C LYS A 455 -30.80 38.01 77.02
N GLN A 456 -29.87 37.05 77.00
CA GLN A 456 -29.41 36.36 78.21
C GLN A 456 -28.73 37.31 79.22
N LYS A 457 -27.86 38.21 78.75
CA LYS A 457 -27.20 39.20 79.63
C LYS A 457 -28.18 40.19 80.23
N GLU A 458 -29.21 40.57 79.48
CA GLU A 458 -30.25 41.49 79.96
C GLU A 458 -31.15 40.83 81.02
N LEU A 459 -31.52 39.56 80.82
CA LEU A 459 -32.21 38.74 81.82
C LEU A 459 -31.39 38.59 83.10
N GLU A 460 -30.08 38.35 82.98
CA GLU A 460 -29.17 38.20 84.12
C GLU A 460 -29.01 39.52 84.91
N LYS A 461 -28.99 40.67 84.23
CA LYS A 461 -29.02 41.99 84.87
C LYS A 461 -30.32 42.23 85.64
N LYS A 462 -31.48 41.93 85.04
CA LYS A 462 -32.79 42.04 85.70
C LYS A 462 -32.91 41.11 86.91
N GLN A 463 -32.31 39.92 86.87
CA GLN A 463 -32.24 39.01 88.02
C GLN A 463 -31.36 39.56 89.15
N LYS A 464 -30.19 40.12 88.83
CA LYS A 464 -29.28 40.74 89.82
C LYS A 464 -29.88 41.99 90.47
N GLU A 465 -30.67 42.78 89.74
CA GLU A 465 -31.41 43.92 90.32
C GLU A 465 -32.54 43.47 91.25
N ARG A 466 -33.31 42.43 90.88
CA ARG A 466 -34.32 41.82 91.77
C ARG A 466 -33.72 41.26 93.05
N GLU A 467 -32.54 40.64 92.99
CA GLU A 467 -31.82 40.16 94.18
C GLU A 467 -31.32 41.31 95.08
N ARG A 468 -30.85 42.43 94.50
CA ARG A 468 -30.46 43.62 95.27
C ARG A 468 -31.64 44.24 96.01
N LEU A 469 -32.81 44.29 95.37
CA LEU A 469 -34.04 44.80 95.97
C LEU A 469 -34.54 43.88 97.12
N LYS A 470 -34.41 42.55 96.97
CA LYS A 470 -34.70 41.59 98.06
C LYS A 470 -33.73 41.77 99.25
N ARG A 471 -32.43 41.93 98.99
CA ARG A 471 -31.42 42.15 100.04
C ARG A 471 -31.61 43.46 100.81
N GLN A 472 -32.12 44.52 100.17
CA GLN A 472 -32.46 45.76 100.86
C GLN A 472 -33.68 45.62 101.77
N LYS A 473 -34.73 44.90 101.33
CA LYS A 473 -35.90 44.58 102.16
C LYS A 473 -35.57 43.64 103.32
N GLU A 474 -34.68 42.65 103.10
CA GLU A 474 -34.21 41.75 104.17
C GLU A 474 -33.39 42.47 105.23
N LYS A 475 -32.55 43.46 104.86
CA LYS A 475 -31.77 44.27 105.82
C LYS A 475 -32.65 45.16 106.71
N GLN A 476 -33.75 45.71 106.19
CA GLN A 476 -34.72 46.47 106.99
C GLN A 476 -35.50 45.57 107.96
N ALA A 477 -35.88 44.36 107.55
CA ALA A 477 -36.54 43.38 108.43
C ALA A 477 -35.59 42.76 109.49
N LEU A 478 -34.27 42.78 109.25
CA LEU A 478 -33.28 42.25 110.18
C LEU A 478 -33.04 43.20 111.37
N LEU A 479 -33.03 44.52 111.14
CA LEU A 479 -32.86 45.56 112.18
C LEU A 479 -34.01 45.56 113.20
N GLU A 480 -35.22 45.21 112.76
CA GLU A 480 -36.41 45.12 113.61
C GLU A 480 -36.44 43.83 114.45
N LYS A 481 -35.93 42.72 113.88
CA LYS A 481 -35.79 41.42 114.58
C LYS A 481 -34.62 41.39 115.59
N GLU A 482 -33.61 42.24 115.43
CA GLU A 482 -32.44 42.31 116.32
C GLU A 482 -32.76 42.94 117.69
N ARG A 483 -33.74 43.86 117.76
CA ARG A 483 -34.27 44.40 119.03
C ARG A 483 -35.05 43.37 119.85
N GLN A 484 -35.69 42.39 119.20
CA GLN A 484 -36.46 41.33 119.87
C GLN A 484 -35.62 40.10 120.26
N ARG A 485 -34.39 39.96 119.75
CA ARG A 485 -33.50 38.81 120.04
C ARG A 485 -32.65 38.97 121.30
N LYS A 486 -32.38 40.20 121.75
CA LYS A 486 -31.72 40.50 123.04
C LYS A 486 -32.54 40.08 124.27
N ALA A 487 -33.82 39.72 124.11
CA ALA A 487 -34.70 39.23 125.17
C ALA A 487 -34.81 37.69 125.26
N LYS A 488 -34.25 36.93 124.31
CA LYS A 488 -34.38 35.45 124.26
C LYS A 488 -33.06 34.68 124.44
N GLU A 489 -31.95 35.41 124.59
CA GLU A 489 -30.60 34.85 124.69
C GLU A 489 -30.23 34.37 126.12
N GLN A 490 -31.08 34.65 127.12
CA GLN A 490 -30.94 34.13 128.48
C GLN A 490 -31.44 32.68 128.67
N GLN A 491 -31.94 31.99 127.63
CA GLN A 491 -32.67 30.72 127.85
C GLN A 491 -32.14 29.45 127.20
N ARG A 492 -31.03 29.46 126.43
CA ARG A 492 -30.58 28.20 125.77
C ARG A 492 -29.08 27.95 125.83
N LEU A 493 -28.59 27.99 127.06
CA LEU A 493 -27.37 27.32 127.51
C LEU A 493 -27.50 25.78 127.55
N LYS A 494 -28.20 25.13 126.59
CA LYS A 494 -28.45 23.67 126.68
C LYS A 494 -28.17 22.82 125.44
N GLU A 495 -27.75 23.39 124.31
CA GLU A 495 -27.54 22.59 123.08
C GLU A 495 -26.16 22.79 122.43
N LYS A 496 -25.13 23.01 123.26
CA LYS A 496 -23.73 23.06 122.81
C LYS A 496 -22.97 21.73 122.92
N LYS A 497 -23.64 20.58 122.96
CA LYS A 497 -22.97 19.29 123.20
C LYS A 497 -23.38 18.11 122.33
N ALA A 498 -23.74 18.35 121.08
CA ALA A 498 -23.77 17.25 120.14
C ALA A 498 -23.28 17.69 118.76
N LYS A 499 -22.00 17.37 118.52
CA LYS A 499 -21.45 17.04 117.20
C LYS A 499 -21.07 18.26 116.35
N GLU A 500 -19.85 18.79 116.32
CA GLU A 500 -18.52 18.31 116.70
C GLU A 500 -18.26 16.81 116.48
N LEU A 501 -19.01 16.21 115.54
CA LEU A 501 -18.66 14.93 114.99
C LEU A 501 -18.06 15.24 113.62
N ALA A 502 -16.76 14.98 113.57
CA ALA A 502 -16.02 14.70 112.37
C ALA A 502 -15.79 15.91 111.45
N LEU A 503 -14.66 16.58 111.69
CA LEU A 503 -13.63 16.72 110.66
C LEU A 503 -14.21 16.98 109.25
N GLN A 504 -14.62 18.17 108.83
CA GLN A 504 -13.90 19.45 108.86
C GLN A 504 -12.36 19.41 108.83
N LYS A 505 -11.73 18.28 108.50
CA LYS A 505 -10.30 18.24 108.09
C LYS A 505 -10.02 17.57 106.75
N GLU A 506 -11.04 17.23 105.96
CA GLU A 506 -10.80 16.75 104.58
C GLU A 506 -11.36 17.67 103.48
N ALA A 507 -11.69 18.93 103.82
CA ALA A 507 -12.27 19.89 102.88
C ALA A 507 -11.34 21.05 102.47
N GLU A 508 -10.14 21.23 103.04
CA GLU A 508 -9.42 22.51 102.88
C GLU A 508 -8.10 22.50 102.07
N GLN A 509 -7.56 21.35 101.67
CA GLN A 509 -6.30 21.31 100.89
C GLN A 509 -6.45 21.09 99.37
N LYS A 510 -7.59 20.60 98.85
CA LYS A 510 -7.74 20.33 97.39
C LYS A 510 -8.42 21.45 96.56
N ARG A 511 -8.86 22.55 97.16
CA ARG A 511 -9.55 23.64 96.42
C ARG A 511 -8.65 24.85 96.08
N LYS A 512 -7.51 25.04 96.75
CA LYS A 512 -6.65 26.22 96.53
C LYS A 512 -5.60 26.08 95.41
N GLU A 513 -5.38 24.88 94.85
CA GLU A 513 -4.48 24.69 93.68
C GLU A 513 -5.18 24.75 92.31
N LYS A 514 -6.50 24.50 92.24
CA LYS A 514 -7.22 24.42 90.95
C LYS A 514 -7.58 25.77 90.31
N GLU A 515 -7.56 26.87 91.06
CA GLU A 515 -7.92 28.19 90.53
C GLU A 515 -6.75 28.97 89.92
N LYS A 516 -5.51 28.79 90.41
CA LYS A 516 -4.33 29.47 89.84
C LYS A 516 -3.85 28.87 88.51
N LEU A 517 -4.22 27.63 88.19
CA LEU A 517 -3.88 26.98 86.91
C LEU A 517 -4.83 27.34 85.75
N LYS A 518 -6.06 27.79 86.04
CA LYS A 518 -7.04 28.18 85.00
C LYS A 518 -6.73 29.55 84.38
N LEU A 519 -6.28 30.52 85.18
CA LEU A 519 -6.06 31.90 84.72
C LEU A 519 -4.79 32.07 83.85
N LYS A 520 -3.82 31.15 83.95
CA LYS A 520 -2.60 31.14 83.11
C LYS A 520 -2.82 30.44 81.75
N LYS A 521 -3.69 29.42 81.69
CA LYS A 521 -4.02 28.69 80.44
C LYS A 521 -4.94 29.48 79.50
N GLU A 522 -5.79 30.36 80.02
CA GLU A 522 -6.74 31.12 79.19
C GLU A 522 -6.10 32.29 78.41
N LYS A 523 -5.01 32.87 78.93
CA LYS A 523 -4.25 33.93 78.24
C LYS A 523 -3.37 33.39 77.11
N GLN A 524 -2.70 32.24 77.31
CA GLN A 524 -1.91 31.59 76.25
C GLN A 524 -2.77 31.01 75.11
N ALA A 525 -4.01 30.59 75.38
CA ALA A 525 -4.92 30.07 74.35
C ALA A 525 -5.49 31.14 73.41
N LYS A 526 -5.66 32.39 73.89
CA LYS A 526 -6.17 33.51 73.09
C LYS A 526 -5.11 34.10 72.15
N GLU A 527 -3.83 34.08 72.55
CA GLU A 527 -2.71 34.58 71.75
C GLU A 527 -2.34 33.62 70.60
N LEU A 528 -2.36 32.31 70.86
CA LEU A 528 -2.16 31.25 69.84
C LEU A 528 -3.32 31.14 68.84
N ALA A 529 -4.54 31.52 69.23
CA ALA A 529 -5.71 31.54 68.35
C ALA A 529 -5.67 32.73 67.37
N LEU A 530 -5.20 33.90 67.82
CA LEU A 530 -5.06 35.10 67.00
C LEU A 530 -3.97 34.93 65.91
N GLN A 531 -2.86 34.25 66.25
CA GLN A 531 -1.80 33.89 65.30
C GLN A 531 -2.26 32.86 64.24
N LYS A 532 -3.04 31.84 64.64
CA LYS A 532 -3.58 30.82 63.72
C LYS A 532 -4.63 31.36 62.75
N GLU A 533 -5.42 32.36 63.15
CA GLU A 533 -6.42 32.98 62.27
C GLU A 533 -5.78 33.91 61.22
N ALA A 534 -4.71 34.62 61.58
CA ALA A 534 -3.92 35.45 60.67
C ALA A 534 -3.13 34.59 59.64
N GLU A 535 -2.61 33.44 60.06
CA GLU A 535 -1.90 32.50 59.18
C GLU A 535 -2.85 31.81 58.18
N ARG A 536 -4.08 31.46 58.60
CA ARG A 536 -5.12 30.92 57.70
C ARG A 536 -5.54 31.92 56.62
N LYS A 537 -5.71 33.20 56.97
CA LYS A 537 -6.03 34.27 56.00
C LYS A 537 -4.88 34.57 55.02
N ARG A 538 -3.61 34.35 55.42
CA ARG A 538 -2.45 34.42 54.51
C ARG A 538 -2.41 33.22 53.55
N LYS A 539 -2.59 32.00 54.05
CA LYS A 539 -2.63 30.76 53.23
C LYS A 539 -3.81 30.71 52.24
N GLU A 540 -4.96 31.28 52.60
CA GLU A 540 -6.12 31.38 51.71
C GLU A 540 -5.92 32.43 50.59
N LYS A 541 -5.28 33.57 50.90
CA LYS A 541 -4.88 34.57 49.89
C LYS A 541 -3.79 34.06 48.94
N GLU A 542 -2.84 33.26 49.42
CA GLU A 542 -1.84 32.60 48.56
C GLU A 542 -2.47 31.54 47.64
N ARG A 543 -3.39 30.71 48.15
CA ARG A 543 -4.12 29.74 47.32
C ARG A 543 -4.94 30.41 46.22
N LEU A 544 -5.60 31.53 46.51
CA LEU A 544 -6.36 32.31 45.51
C LEU A 544 -5.47 33.01 44.47
N LYS A 545 -4.24 33.40 44.84
CA LYS A 545 -3.23 33.89 43.88
C LYS A 545 -2.71 32.77 42.99
N LEU A 546 -2.35 31.62 43.57
CA LEU A 546 -1.87 30.44 42.84
C LEU A 546 -2.92 29.88 41.87
N GLN A 547 -4.21 29.97 42.22
CA GLN A 547 -5.31 29.53 41.37
C GLN A 547 -5.56 30.49 40.20
N LYS A 548 -5.48 31.81 40.43
CA LYS A 548 -5.56 32.82 39.35
C LYS A 548 -4.36 32.79 38.41
N GLU A 549 -3.18 32.48 38.93
CA GLU A 549 -1.95 32.35 38.15
C GLU A 549 -1.95 31.10 37.27
N LYS A 550 -2.47 29.96 37.78
CA LYS A 550 -2.71 28.74 36.98
C LYS A 550 -3.75 28.94 35.88
N GLU A 551 -4.84 29.67 36.15
CA GLU A 551 -5.85 29.98 35.12
C GLU A 551 -5.28 30.92 34.04
N ALA A 552 -4.47 31.92 34.42
CA ALA A 552 -3.80 32.81 33.48
C ALA A 552 -2.73 32.10 32.63
N LEU A 553 -2.01 31.13 33.20
CA LEU A 553 -1.05 30.29 32.46
C LEU A 553 -1.76 29.38 31.45
N ALA A 554 -2.87 28.75 31.85
CA ALA A 554 -3.68 27.90 30.99
C ALA A 554 -4.34 28.67 29.84
N GLU A 555 -4.74 29.94 30.04
CA GLU A 555 -5.27 30.80 28.99
C GLU A 555 -4.19 31.25 28.00
N LYS A 556 -2.97 31.55 28.49
CA LYS A 556 -1.81 31.86 27.63
C LYS A 556 -1.37 30.64 26.81
N GLU A 557 -1.36 29.45 27.38
CA GLU A 557 -1.09 28.21 26.64
C GLU A 557 -2.15 27.91 25.57
N ARG A 558 -3.43 28.15 25.86
CA ARG A 558 -4.50 28.00 24.87
C ARG A 558 -4.33 28.96 23.69
N LYS A 559 -4.03 30.23 23.96
CA LYS A 559 -3.76 31.24 22.92
C LYS A 559 -2.50 30.92 22.11
N ALA A 560 -1.45 30.39 22.75
CA ALA A 560 -0.23 29.93 22.07
C ALA A 560 -0.47 28.70 21.17
N LYS A 561 -1.22 27.70 21.66
CA LYS A 561 -1.60 26.51 20.88
C LYS A 561 -2.53 26.86 19.70
N GLU A 562 -3.41 27.84 19.88
CA GLU A 562 -4.29 28.32 18.80
C GLU A 562 -3.51 29.09 17.73
N GLN A 563 -2.53 29.92 18.13
CA GLN A 563 -1.61 30.58 17.20
C GLN A 563 -0.67 29.60 16.47
N GLN A 564 -0.16 28.56 17.15
CA GLN A 564 0.61 27.49 16.50
C GLN A 564 -0.23 26.74 15.47
N ARG A 565 -1.48 26.38 15.79
CA ARG A 565 -2.40 25.73 14.85
C ARG A 565 -2.72 26.60 13.63
N LEU A 566 -2.80 27.92 13.81
CA LEU A 566 -3.02 28.86 12.70
C LEU A 566 -1.80 28.93 11.78
N LYS A 567 -0.59 29.02 12.35
CA LYS A 567 0.68 28.99 11.60
C LYS A 567 0.89 27.66 10.87
N GLU A 568 0.55 26.55 11.50
CA GLU A 568 0.66 25.22 10.91
C GLU A 568 -0.32 25.02 9.74
N LYS A 569 -1.55 25.54 9.85
CA LYS A 569 -2.52 25.57 8.75
C LYS A 569 -2.02 26.42 7.58
N GLN A 570 -1.48 27.62 7.85
CA GLN A 570 -0.90 28.49 6.82
C GLN A 570 0.33 27.85 6.15
N ALA A 571 1.18 27.17 6.90
CA ALA A 571 2.33 26.44 6.36
C ALA A 571 1.90 25.25 5.47
N LYS A 572 0.88 24.49 5.89
CA LYS A 572 0.30 23.38 5.11
C LYS A 572 -0.37 23.88 3.82
N GLU A 573 -1.06 25.01 3.87
CA GLU A 573 -1.69 25.62 2.69
C GLU A 573 -0.65 26.14 1.69
N LEU A 574 0.42 26.78 2.18
CA LEU A 574 1.55 27.21 1.35
C LEU A 574 2.30 26.02 0.73
N ALA A 575 2.46 24.92 1.47
CA ALA A 575 3.07 23.69 0.97
C ALA A 575 2.21 23.05 -0.13
N LEU A 576 0.88 23.00 0.05
CA LEU A 576 -0.07 22.49 -0.94
C LEU A 576 -0.04 23.34 -2.23
N GLN A 577 0.05 24.67 -2.11
CA GLN A 577 0.18 25.58 -3.26
C GLN A 577 1.50 25.34 -4.02
N LYS A 578 2.63 25.20 -3.32
CA LYS A 578 3.93 24.89 -3.94
C LYS A 578 3.93 23.52 -4.62
N GLU A 579 3.27 22.52 -4.04
CA GLU A 579 3.15 21.20 -4.64
C GLU A 579 2.26 21.23 -5.90
N ALA A 580 1.16 21.98 -5.87
CA ALA A 580 0.30 22.18 -7.04
C ALA A 580 1.03 22.92 -8.18
N GLU A 581 1.86 23.91 -7.86
CA GLU A 581 2.68 24.63 -8.83
C GLU A 581 3.76 23.73 -9.46
N ARG A 582 4.42 22.89 -8.65
CA ARG A 582 5.37 21.88 -9.13
C ARG A 582 4.71 20.89 -10.10
N LYS A 583 3.53 20.37 -9.74
CA LYS A 583 2.75 19.47 -10.61
C LYS A 583 2.30 20.14 -11.91
N ARG A 584 2.03 21.46 -11.90
CA ARG A 584 1.75 22.23 -13.13
C ARG A 584 2.98 22.33 -14.03
N LYS A 585 4.14 22.73 -13.47
CA LYS A 585 5.41 22.83 -14.21
C LYS A 585 5.87 21.49 -14.77
N GLU A 586 5.66 20.41 -14.02
CA GLU A 586 5.96 19.05 -14.48
C GLU A 586 5.06 18.62 -15.64
N LYS A 587 3.74 18.91 -15.57
CA LYS A 587 2.81 18.68 -16.68
C LYS A 587 3.18 19.47 -17.95
N GLU A 588 3.62 20.72 -17.80
CA GLU A 588 4.09 21.52 -18.93
C GLU A 588 5.37 20.97 -19.55
N ARG A 589 6.34 20.55 -18.72
CA ARG A 589 7.55 19.86 -19.20
C ARG A 589 7.22 18.58 -19.95
N LEU A 590 6.28 17.78 -19.44
CA LEU A 590 5.87 16.53 -20.06
C LEU A 590 5.16 16.77 -21.41
N LYS A 591 4.36 17.85 -21.51
CA LYS A 591 3.76 18.27 -22.80
C LYS A 591 4.84 18.69 -23.81
N LEU A 592 5.79 19.52 -23.38
CA LEU A 592 6.88 19.97 -24.25
C LEU A 592 7.77 18.80 -24.71
N GLN A 593 7.99 17.81 -23.85
CA GLN A 593 8.72 16.59 -24.21
C GLN A 593 7.96 15.76 -25.25
N LYS A 594 6.65 15.56 -25.06
CA LYS A 594 5.80 14.85 -26.04
C LYS A 594 5.74 15.56 -27.39
N GLU A 595 5.70 16.89 -27.40
CA GLU A 595 5.75 17.68 -28.64
C GLU A 595 7.08 17.52 -29.37
N LYS A 596 8.21 17.51 -28.64
CA LYS A 596 9.54 17.25 -29.21
C LYS A 596 9.68 15.83 -29.75
N GLU A 597 9.16 14.84 -29.04
CA GLU A 597 9.14 13.45 -29.48
C GLU A 597 8.29 13.26 -30.74
N ALA A 598 7.09 13.85 -30.77
CA ALA A 598 6.21 13.84 -31.95
C ALA A 598 6.83 14.55 -33.15
N PHE A 599 7.59 15.63 -32.93
CA PHE A 599 8.34 16.31 -33.98
C PHE A 599 9.48 15.44 -34.53
N ALA A 600 10.26 14.81 -33.66
CA ALA A 600 11.34 13.90 -34.05
C ALA A 600 10.81 12.67 -34.81
N GLU A 601 9.65 12.14 -34.42
CA GLU A 601 9.01 11.02 -35.12
C GLU A 601 8.52 11.41 -36.52
N LYS A 602 7.90 12.61 -36.66
CA LYS A 602 7.52 13.16 -37.97
C LYS A 602 8.74 13.36 -38.87
N GLU A 603 9.86 13.82 -38.33
CA GLU A 603 11.10 14.01 -39.10
C GLU A 603 11.70 12.67 -39.55
N LYS A 604 11.70 11.64 -38.67
CA LYS A 604 12.11 10.27 -39.02
C LYS A 604 11.23 9.69 -40.14
N LEU A 605 9.91 9.87 -40.05
CA LEU A 605 8.97 9.41 -41.07
C LEU A 605 9.22 10.13 -42.41
N ARG A 606 9.54 11.42 -42.39
CA ARG A 606 9.87 12.18 -43.60
C ARG A 606 11.15 11.66 -44.27
N LYS A 607 12.20 11.44 -43.48
CA LYS A 607 13.48 10.84 -43.95
C LYS A 607 13.29 9.41 -44.48
N ALA A 608 12.41 8.61 -43.87
CA ALA A 608 12.09 7.26 -44.35
C ALA A 608 11.38 7.30 -45.72
N LYS A 609 10.37 8.16 -45.87
CA LYS A 609 9.66 8.37 -47.16
C LYS A 609 10.60 8.87 -48.27
N GLU A 610 11.55 9.73 -47.93
CA GLU A 610 12.55 10.22 -48.88
C GLU A 610 13.51 9.10 -49.32
N ARG A 611 13.94 8.23 -48.39
CA ARG A 611 14.75 7.05 -48.72
C ARG A 611 14.00 6.04 -49.60
N GLU A 612 12.72 5.81 -49.35
CA GLU A 612 11.88 4.98 -50.24
C GLU A 612 11.77 5.56 -51.64
N ARG A 613 11.49 6.87 -51.77
CA ARG A 613 11.45 7.54 -53.07
C ARG A 613 12.77 7.43 -53.83
N LEU A 614 13.90 7.50 -53.12
CA LEU A 614 15.22 7.33 -53.72
C LEU A 614 15.44 5.88 -54.20
N LYS A 615 15.02 4.89 -53.42
CA LYS A 615 15.06 3.46 -53.81
C LYS A 615 14.19 3.20 -55.03
N GLU A 616 12.98 3.76 -55.07
CA GLU A 616 12.05 3.61 -56.19
C GLU A 616 12.62 4.26 -57.47
N LYS A 617 13.24 5.44 -57.37
CA LYS A 617 13.94 6.07 -58.50
C LYS A 617 15.09 5.20 -59.02
N LYS A 618 15.93 4.68 -58.13
CA LYS A 618 17.04 3.78 -58.52
C LYS A 618 16.53 2.48 -59.15
N ALA A 619 15.43 1.92 -58.66
CA ALA A 619 14.81 0.73 -59.23
C ALA A 619 14.26 0.99 -60.64
N LYS A 620 13.59 2.14 -60.86
CA LYS A 620 13.11 2.55 -62.19
C LYS A 620 14.25 2.78 -63.17
N GLU A 621 15.33 3.41 -62.72
CA GLU A 621 16.53 3.64 -63.54
C GLU A 621 17.23 2.32 -63.92
N ALA A 622 17.36 1.38 -62.97
CA ALA A 622 17.89 0.05 -63.23
C ALA A 622 17.01 -0.77 -64.19
N ALA A 623 15.68 -0.65 -64.07
CA ALA A 623 14.75 -1.30 -65.00
C ALA A 623 14.89 -0.75 -66.42
N LEU A 624 15.03 0.57 -66.57
CA LEU A 624 15.26 1.23 -67.85
C LEU A 624 16.59 0.79 -68.49
N LEU A 625 17.64 0.62 -67.68
CA LEU A 625 18.94 0.14 -68.15
C LEU A 625 18.85 -1.30 -68.69
N LYS A 626 18.18 -2.19 -67.95
CA LYS A 626 17.93 -3.57 -68.38
C LYS A 626 17.10 -3.64 -69.67
N GLU A 627 16.11 -2.77 -69.83
CA GLU A 627 15.32 -2.69 -71.06
C GLU A 627 16.17 -2.22 -72.25
N LYS A 628 17.06 -1.24 -72.06
CA LYS A 628 18.01 -0.79 -73.08
C LYS A 628 18.99 -1.90 -73.47
N GLU A 629 19.55 -2.62 -72.50
CA GLU A 629 20.44 -3.77 -72.75
C GLU A 629 19.73 -4.89 -73.50
N ALA A 630 18.48 -5.21 -73.13
CA ALA A 630 17.67 -6.21 -73.83
C ALA A 630 17.41 -5.80 -75.29
N LYS A 631 17.11 -4.52 -75.54
CA LYS A 631 16.94 -3.97 -76.90
C LYS A 631 18.22 -4.04 -77.73
N ILE A 632 19.39 -3.78 -77.12
CA ILE A 632 20.68 -3.90 -77.80
C ILE A 632 20.96 -5.37 -78.16
N LYS A 633 20.79 -6.30 -77.22
CA LYS A 633 20.98 -7.74 -77.48
C LYS A 633 20.01 -8.28 -78.54
N ALA A 634 18.77 -7.80 -78.56
CA ALA A 634 17.80 -8.16 -79.59
C ALA A 634 18.22 -7.66 -80.98
N ARG A 635 18.73 -6.42 -81.08
CA ARG A 635 19.28 -5.88 -82.34
C ARG A 635 20.52 -6.64 -82.81
N GLU A 636 21.41 -7.04 -81.90
CA GLU A 636 22.57 -7.86 -82.24
C GLU A 636 22.18 -9.24 -82.74
N LYS A 637 21.23 -9.92 -82.07
CA LYS A 637 20.68 -11.20 -82.54
C LYS A 637 20.05 -11.07 -83.92
N ALA A 638 19.25 -10.03 -84.16
CA ALA A 638 18.64 -9.79 -85.47
C ALA A 638 19.70 -9.52 -86.56
N LYS A 639 20.79 -8.81 -86.25
CA LYS A 639 21.92 -8.62 -87.19
C LYS A 639 22.64 -9.93 -87.50
N ILE A 640 22.88 -10.77 -86.49
CA ILE A 640 23.52 -12.08 -86.65
C ILE A 640 22.64 -13.01 -87.49
N GLU A 641 21.32 -12.97 -87.28
CA GLU A 641 20.35 -13.77 -88.03
C GLU A 641 20.23 -13.31 -89.49
N ALA A 642 20.22 -12.00 -89.74
CA ALA A 642 20.28 -11.43 -91.09
C ALA A 642 21.58 -11.80 -91.83
N LEU A 643 22.73 -11.82 -91.13
CA LEU A 643 24.01 -12.28 -91.69
C LEU A 643 23.98 -13.78 -92.01
N ARG A 644 23.35 -14.62 -91.18
CA ARG A 644 23.14 -16.05 -91.46
C ARG A 644 22.24 -16.29 -92.67
N GLN A 645 21.20 -15.46 -92.85
CA GLN A 645 20.32 -15.54 -94.03
C GLN A 645 21.03 -15.10 -95.32
N LYS A 646 21.89 -14.05 -95.26
CA LYS A 646 22.76 -13.65 -96.38
C LYS A 646 23.78 -14.73 -96.78
N ASN A 647 24.36 -15.42 -95.80
CA ASN A 647 25.30 -16.51 -96.08
C ASN A 647 24.63 -17.78 -96.63
N LYS A 648 23.33 -17.97 -96.38
CA LYS A 648 22.54 -19.04 -97.03
C LYS A 648 22.15 -18.72 -98.47
N THR A 649 22.02 -17.44 -98.83
CA THR A 649 21.68 -17.01 -100.19
C THR A 649 22.88 -16.98 -101.14
N ASN A 650 24.12 -16.85 -100.62
CA ASN A 650 25.37 -16.96 -101.39
C ASN A 650 25.88 -18.40 -101.61
N LYS A 651 25.09 -19.43 -101.24
CA LYS A 651 25.46 -20.84 -101.35
C LYS A 651 24.56 -21.65 -102.33
N ASN A 652 23.67 -20.97 -103.02
CA ASN A 652 23.08 -21.41 -104.29
C ASN A 652 23.70 -20.58 -105.40
#